data_AF-A0A850T136-F1
#
_entry.id   AF-A0A850T136-F1
#
_cell.length_a   1.000
_cell.length_b   1.000
_cell.length_c   1.000
_cell.angle_alpha   90.00
_cell.angle_beta   90.00
_cell.angle_gamma   90.00
#
_symmetry.space_group_name_H-M   'P 1'
#
loop_
_entity.id
_entity.type
_entity.pdbx_description
1 polymer ?
#
loop_
_entity_poly.entity_id
_entity_poly.type
_entity_poly.pdbx_seq_one_letter_code
_entity_poly.pdbx_strand_id
1 'polypeptide(L)'
;MASKNGPYLTANAQEGGSFMTCISFLGGGFGFKHFETQISPVYGGMAGLAKTAALEWKPVLCRALDLPFDPKAIKENAEAAVGLMMTRGAVEMGLDRTQCYIPELVSKPVGEPVEINLDNSDVVVISGGARGVTAACAIALAGQCRAKIALLGRSKPPFDEPSWLKGMDTPAQMKKAVFANGFENEKPTPARVEAEYRRFASNRDIKANLEHIRKWGNEVTYFCVDIRDKDLVKATMEKVTRQLGPVTALIHGAGVLEDKLICEKTPDQFKNVFETKINGLFALLSSVDQDQLKYLVLFSSVAARFGNTGQCDYAMANEVLNKIARAKQSTLPHCRAIAINWGPWDGGMVTDALKREFEKRRIELIPIQAGARQMVAEMGNADKSCVEVVVGGSISADVPEASSPMNKALTQTFSSRDSSIIEDHQIDNAPVVPLALMVDLLACGAEKNNPGLQFAGMENVQLLKGIVPGNDKTDVQVDIGRCVTIDHQLFTPGRITSSGKNGLTIQHARAQVLLADKRPQPPGSPKSASMDLAPWEISMDQAYDTILFHDGELQCISDICGVSPKGIEVMTTTAPDIRAWYKTPHARQWAMDPMVLDAAFQAAILWTFHNCGKVCLPASFADLRIFRAFPRQSGQTVRISFIVNHQDPHKIKGSFTFFDETNTVIASMMGFEAIMDPGLLDKFKSTPLFDRDKILAFAQGNPSEAFGEPYKVFDKEREIARLPRPPYFFMDAVTKIDHPAWQTAPGGWIETTYKIDKDAWYFAANHSDTMPFCILLEVALQPCGWLAAYGGAALTCEDRLHFRNLGGKAKLIKNLTRTSGVVKIRVRMTDVSMAGGMIIQNFDMDVQNKGESIYTGTTNFGFFTAEALSKQVGIRDPEAFLTLEKKSRPSDIVLEDHAPLTPEDQNIGPNTGMPGKALRMIDNITFLDFKAGLHGQGLIQGEKQVDPDEWFFHAHFYQDPVCPGSLGIESFLQLIRFFMIKKFDLDPEQFAPAIVENHEHEWTYRGQIIRSNANIVVQAHISTCTMDETGCQATADGSLCVDGICIYEMKNFCFALQALPIEKKLTICRLQRINTQQNLAGGACKS
;
A
#
# COMPACT_ATOMS: atom_id res chain seq x y z
N MET A 1 45.90 14.65 1.14
CA MET A 1 45.56 14.10 -0.19
C MET A 1 44.24 14.66 -0.69
N ALA A 2 43.14 14.46 0.03
CA ALA A 2 41.81 14.97 -0.33
C ALA A 2 41.80 16.47 -0.75
N SER A 3 42.30 17.37 0.11
CA SER A 3 42.42 18.82 -0.19
C SER A 3 43.14 19.13 -1.52
N LYS A 4 44.23 18.41 -1.83
CA LYS A 4 45.03 18.63 -3.04
C LYS A 4 44.38 18.05 -4.30
N ASN A 5 43.74 16.88 -4.18
CA ASN A 5 43.20 16.14 -5.32
C ASN A 5 41.73 16.48 -5.63
N GLY A 6 40.98 17.05 -4.68
CA GLY A 6 39.57 17.41 -4.84
C GLY A 6 39.26 18.22 -6.10
N PRO A 7 40.02 19.27 -6.45
CA PRO A 7 39.81 20.02 -7.69
C PRO A 7 39.96 19.16 -8.95
N TYR A 8 40.96 18.27 -8.98
CA TYR A 8 41.18 17.36 -10.11
C TYR A 8 40.11 16.28 -10.22
N LEU A 9 39.66 15.71 -9.10
CA LEU A 9 38.57 14.74 -9.08
C LEU A 9 37.27 15.38 -9.59
N THR A 10 36.97 16.59 -9.11
CA THR A 10 35.76 17.33 -9.51
C THR A 10 35.81 17.73 -10.99
N ALA A 11 36.97 18.14 -11.51
CA ALA A 11 37.13 18.46 -12.92
C ALA A 11 36.97 17.22 -13.82
N ASN A 12 37.67 16.11 -13.52
CA ASN A 12 37.57 14.88 -14.31
C ASN A 12 36.18 14.24 -14.25
N ALA A 13 35.48 14.37 -13.12
CA ALA A 13 34.11 13.90 -12.99
C ALA A 13 33.15 14.51 -14.02
N GLN A 14 33.44 15.73 -14.51
CA GLN A 14 32.64 16.39 -15.54
C GLN A 14 32.89 15.80 -16.95
N GLU A 15 34.01 15.11 -17.18
CA GLU A 15 34.47 14.66 -18.50
C GLU A 15 34.38 13.13 -18.72
N GLY A 16 34.28 12.31 -17.67
CA GLY A 16 34.23 10.84 -17.82
C GLY A 16 34.06 10.02 -16.53
N GLY A 17 33.60 10.65 -15.45
CA GLY A 17 33.41 10.03 -14.14
C GLY A 17 34.66 10.03 -13.25
N SER A 18 34.47 10.23 -11.95
CA SER A 18 35.53 10.14 -10.93
C SER A 18 34.98 9.54 -9.65
N PHE A 19 35.82 8.84 -8.89
CA PHE A 19 35.42 8.27 -7.60
C PHE A 19 36.51 8.46 -6.54
N MET A 20 36.11 8.52 -5.28
CA MET A 20 36.99 8.52 -4.12
C MET A 20 36.48 7.52 -3.10
N THR A 21 37.25 6.47 -2.84
CA THR A 21 36.93 5.50 -1.78
C THR A 21 37.89 5.64 -0.60
N CYS A 22 37.32 5.73 0.59
CA CYS A 22 38.01 5.57 1.85
C CYS A 22 37.86 4.13 2.32
N ILE A 23 38.95 3.42 2.59
CA ILE A 23 38.91 2.04 3.07
C ILE A 23 39.31 1.99 4.54
N SER A 24 38.48 1.35 5.37
CA SER A 24 38.80 1.00 6.75
C SER A 24 38.80 -0.52 6.94
N PHE A 25 39.42 -0.97 8.02
CA PHE A 25 39.55 -2.38 8.34
C PHE A 25 38.96 -2.70 9.72
N LEU A 26 37.70 -2.35 9.97
CA LEU A 26 37.04 -2.51 11.28
C LEU A 26 36.14 -3.77 11.31
N GLY A 27 36.54 -4.83 10.61
CA GLY A 27 35.87 -6.13 10.63
C GLY A 27 34.79 -6.30 9.56
N GLY A 28 34.71 -5.42 8.56
CA GLY A 28 33.71 -5.51 7.48
C GLY A 28 32.33 -4.98 7.85
N GLY A 29 32.22 -4.29 8.98
CA GLY A 29 30.96 -3.77 9.52
C GLY A 29 31.12 -2.48 10.31
N PHE A 30 32.18 -1.70 10.05
CA PHE A 30 32.53 -0.45 10.73
C PHE A 30 32.56 -0.54 12.27
N GLY A 31 32.88 -1.72 12.80
CA GLY A 31 32.88 -1.97 14.24
C GLY A 31 31.50 -2.20 14.89
N PHE A 32 30.41 -2.30 14.11
CA PHE A 32 29.07 -2.57 14.63
C PHE A 32 28.80 -4.06 14.94
N LYS A 33 29.48 -4.99 14.24
CA LYS A 33 29.25 -6.44 14.35
C LYS A 33 30.35 -7.16 15.12
N HIS A 34 31.59 -7.01 14.67
CA HIS A 34 32.78 -7.65 15.24
C HIS A 34 33.91 -6.63 15.30
N PHE A 35 34.12 -6.02 16.47
CA PHE A 35 35.25 -5.11 16.65
C PHE A 35 36.49 -5.93 17.05
N GLU A 36 37.42 -6.13 16.12
CA GLU A 36 38.71 -6.74 16.44
C GLU A 36 39.59 -5.73 17.19
N THR A 37 40.00 -6.07 18.42
CA THR A 37 40.69 -5.16 19.34
C THR A 37 42.11 -4.79 18.91
N GLN A 38 42.67 -5.49 17.91
CA GLN A 38 44.03 -5.26 17.40
C GLN A 38 44.12 -4.05 16.46
N ILE A 39 42.98 -3.45 16.07
CA ILE A 39 42.92 -2.42 15.03
C ILE A 39 42.57 -1.08 15.64
N SER A 40 43.24 -0.03 15.16
CA SER A 40 43.02 1.32 15.64
C SER A 40 41.61 1.82 15.25
N PRO A 41 40.75 2.22 16.20
CA PRO A 41 39.44 2.81 15.90
C PRO A 41 39.54 4.13 15.10
N VAL A 42 40.73 4.73 15.04
CA VAL A 42 41.00 5.97 14.28
C VAL A 42 40.73 5.79 12.78
N TYR A 43 40.87 4.57 12.23
CA TYR A 43 40.57 4.30 10.81
C TYR A 43 39.11 4.62 10.45
N GLY A 44 38.16 4.46 11.39
CA GLY A 44 36.76 4.76 11.15
C GLY A 44 36.48 6.23 10.84
N GLY A 45 37.38 7.14 11.26
CA GLY A 45 37.29 8.56 10.95
C GLY A 45 37.19 8.85 9.45
N MET A 46 37.77 7.98 8.61
CA MET A 46 37.75 8.14 7.15
C MET A 46 36.33 8.08 6.57
N ALA A 47 35.37 7.43 7.24
CA ALA A 47 33.98 7.49 6.82
C ALA A 47 33.42 8.91 6.91
N GLY A 48 33.81 9.70 7.92
CA GLY A 48 33.45 11.12 8.04
C GLY A 48 33.99 11.98 6.90
N LEU A 49 35.19 11.66 6.40
CA LEU A 49 35.76 12.30 5.21
C LEU A 49 34.95 11.97 3.96
N ALA A 50 34.68 10.68 3.70
CA ALA A 50 33.94 10.25 2.52
C ALA A 50 32.54 10.88 2.46
N LYS A 51 31.84 10.93 3.60
CA LYS A 51 30.51 11.54 3.71
C LYS A 51 30.54 13.05 3.47
N THR A 52 31.52 13.76 4.03
CA THR A 52 31.66 15.19 3.76
C THR A 52 32.06 15.47 2.31
N ALA A 53 32.94 14.66 1.73
CA ALA A 53 33.34 14.75 0.34
C ALA A 53 32.16 14.48 -0.61
N ALA A 54 31.27 13.53 -0.29
CA ALA A 54 30.05 13.30 -1.07
C ALA A 54 29.13 14.53 -1.12
N LEU A 55 29.11 15.35 -0.07
CA LEU A 55 28.34 16.59 -0.02
C LEU A 55 29.03 17.75 -0.77
N GLU A 56 30.36 17.84 -0.67
CA GLU A 56 31.13 18.93 -1.28
C GLU A 56 31.47 18.70 -2.75
N TRP A 57 31.68 17.45 -3.16
CA TRP A 57 32.12 17.04 -4.48
C TRP A 57 31.03 16.22 -5.16
N LYS A 58 29.83 16.79 -5.30
CA LYS A 58 28.64 16.09 -5.83
C LYS A 58 28.88 15.24 -7.10
N PRO A 59 29.70 15.68 -8.08
CA PRO A 59 29.97 14.87 -9.28
C PRO A 59 30.88 13.64 -9.06
N VAL A 60 31.53 13.55 -7.89
CA VAL A 60 32.52 12.51 -7.56
C VAL A 60 31.84 11.43 -6.73
N LEU A 61 31.92 10.18 -7.18
CA LEU A 61 31.39 9.02 -6.44
C LEU A 61 32.23 8.77 -5.19
N CYS A 62 31.79 9.31 -4.05
CA CYS A 62 32.51 9.19 -2.78
C CYS A 62 31.97 8.01 -1.95
N ARG A 63 32.86 7.11 -1.50
CA ARG A 63 32.51 5.91 -0.74
C ARG A 63 33.39 5.72 0.48
N ALA A 64 32.83 5.14 1.53
CA ALA A 64 33.54 4.55 2.64
C ALA A 64 33.25 3.05 2.62
N LEU A 65 34.29 2.24 2.48
CA LEU A 65 34.21 0.79 2.51
C LEU A 65 34.93 0.25 3.74
N ASP A 66 34.26 -0.57 4.54
CA ASP A 66 34.90 -1.32 5.62
C ASP A 66 35.14 -2.77 5.20
N LEU A 67 36.35 -3.27 5.46
CA LEU A 67 36.75 -4.64 5.14
C LEU A 67 37.22 -5.38 6.41
N PRO A 68 37.25 -6.73 6.39
CA PRO A 68 37.86 -7.51 7.46
C PRO A 68 39.37 -7.30 7.44
N PHE A 69 40.02 -7.39 8.59
CA PHE A 69 41.48 -7.33 8.68
C PHE A 69 42.11 -8.72 8.50
N ASP A 70 41.67 -9.40 7.43
CA ASP A 70 42.16 -10.70 7.02
C ASP A 70 42.56 -10.64 5.54
N PRO A 71 43.87 -10.75 5.21
CA PRO A 71 44.34 -10.74 3.83
C PRO A 71 43.65 -11.78 2.92
N LYS A 72 43.25 -12.94 3.47
CA LYS A 72 42.57 -13.99 2.70
C LYS A 72 41.15 -13.55 2.36
N ALA A 73 40.38 -13.11 3.34
CA ALA A 73 39.03 -12.59 3.13
C ALA A 73 39.02 -11.37 2.19
N ILE A 74 39.99 -10.46 2.30
CA ILE A 74 40.13 -9.31 1.39
C ILE A 74 40.33 -9.79 -0.05
N LYS A 75 41.18 -10.80 -0.26
CA LYS A 75 41.46 -11.33 -1.60
C LYS A 75 40.24 -12.02 -2.20
N GLU A 76 39.52 -12.82 -1.42
CA GLU A 76 38.28 -13.49 -1.84
C GLU A 76 37.18 -12.49 -2.21
N ASN A 77 37.18 -11.32 -1.56
CA ASN A 77 36.15 -10.30 -1.71
C ASN A 77 36.51 -9.16 -2.66
N ALA A 78 37.67 -9.19 -3.30
CA ALA A 78 38.19 -8.05 -4.06
C ALA A 78 37.22 -7.59 -5.17
N GLU A 79 36.64 -8.53 -5.91
CA GLU A 79 35.67 -8.21 -6.97
C GLU A 79 34.39 -7.59 -6.40
N ALA A 80 33.85 -8.15 -5.32
CA ALA A 80 32.66 -7.63 -4.65
C ALA A 80 32.92 -6.24 -4.04
N ALA A 81 34.09 -6.03 -3.44
CA ALA A 81 34.54 -4.75 -2.91
C ALA A 81 34.61 -3.68 -4.01
N VAL A 82 35.22 -3.99 -5.16
CA VAL A 82 35.25 -3.10 -6.33
C VAL A 82 33.84 -2.83 -6.85
N GLY A 83 32.99 -3.85 -6.94
CA GLY A 83 31.59 -3.71 -7.33
C GLY A 83 30.85 -2.70 -6.44
N LEU A 84 30.95 -2.87 -5.12
CA LEU A 84 30.34 -1.97 -4.13
C LEU A 84 30.86 -0.54 -4.24
N MET A 85 32.17 -0.35 -4.45
CA MET A 85 32.77 0.98 -4.64
C MET A 85 32.16 1.74 -5.84
N MET A 86 31.64 1.01 -6.83
CA MET A 86 31.06 1.58 -8.05
C MET A 86 29.52 1.66 -8.01
N THR A 87 28.88 1.21 -6.94
CA THR A 87 27.42 1.31 -6.79
C THR A 87 26.98 2.72 -6.40
N ARG A 88 25.81 3.14 -6.89
CA ARG A 88 25.07 4.31 -6.38
C ARG A 88 24.21 3.92 -5.18
N GLY A 89 23.96 4.86 -4.26
CA GLY A 89 23.29 4.60 -2.98
C GLY A 89 24.14 4.97 -1.77
N ALA A 90 24.17 4.12 -0.75
CA ALA A 90 24.80 4.39 0.53
C ALA A 90 26.29 4.78 0.39
N VAL A 91 26.68 5.85 1.08
CA VAL A 91 28.08 6.29 1.11
C VAL A 91 28.93 5.35 1.96
N GLU A 92 28.37 4.77 3.02
CA GLU A 92 29.08 3.95 4.00
C GLU A 92 28.60 2.49 3.90
N MET A 93 29.49 1.58 3.47
CA MET A 93 29.23 0.16 3.24
C MET A 93 30.32 -0.71 3.85
N GLY A 94 29.97 -1.78 4.53
CA GLY A 94 30.88 -2.79 5.06
C GLY A 94 30.73 -4.09 4.30
N LEU A 95 31.81 -4.83 4.11
CA LEU A 95 31.77 -6.15 3.50
C LEU A 95 32.47 -7.15 4.42
N ASP A 96 31.72 -8.08 5.00
CA ASP A 96 32.23 -9.18 5.83
C ASP A 96 31.97 -10.51 5.11
N ARG A 97 33.04 -11.22 4.74
CA ARG A 97 33.01 -12.46 3.94
C ARG A 97 32.06 -12.29 2.75
N THR A 98 30.85 -12.83 2.77
CA THR A 98 29.90 -12.77 1.64
C THR A 98 28.77 -11.74 1.79
N GLN A 99 28.75 -10.94 2.86
CA GLN A 99 27.61 -10.08 3.19
C GLN A 99 27.99 -8.60 3.22
N CYS A 100 27.16 -7.76 2.60
CA CYS A 100 27.26 -6.30 2.64
C CYS A 100 26.42 -5.73 3.80
N TYR A 101 26.98 -4.79 4.53
CA TYR A 101 26.38 -4.13 5.69
C TYR A 101 26.31 -2.63 5.46
N ILE A 102 25.14 -2.03 5.68
CA ILE A 102 24.95 -0.59 5.58
C ILE A 102 24.46 -0.10 6.94
N PRO A 103 25.17 0.82 7.62
CA PRO A 103 24.70 1.37 8.88
C PRO A 103 23.41 2.18 8.68
N GLU A 104 22.35 1.83 9.41
CA GLU A 104 21.08 2.55 9.39
C GLU A 104 20.78 3.22 10.73
N LEU A 105 20.01 4.31 10.70
CA LEU A 105 19.47 4.95 11.89
C LEU A 105 18.19 4.23 12.34
N VAL A 106 18.18 3.70 13.56
CA VAL A 106 17.01 3.05 14.16
C VAL A 106 16.46 3.93 15.26
N SER A 107 15.19 4.32 15.14
CA SER A 107 14.49 5.03 16.20
C SER A 107 14.18 4.07 17.35
N LYS A 108 14.60 4.42 18.57
CA LYS A 108 14.23 3.70 19.79
C LYS A 108 13.49 4.66 20.73
N PRO A 109 12.43 4.20 21.42
CA PRO A 109 11.80 5.01 22.45
C PRO A 109 12.80 5.31 23.57
N VAL A 110 12.76 6.52 24.09
CA VAL A 110 13.56 6.91 25.26
C VAL A 110 12.90 6.30 26.48
N GLY A 111 13.54 5.30 27.09
CA GLY A 111 13.07 4.70 28.35
C GLY A 111 13.21 5.65 29.54
N GLU A 112 12.51 5.35 30.64
CA GLU A 112 12.74 6.07 31.89
C GLU A 112 14.19 5.81 32.38
N PRO A 113 14.92 6.86 32.80
CA PRO A 113 16.29 6.70 33.26
C PRO A 113 16.35 5.77 34.48
N VAL A 114 17.18 4.72 34.42
CA VAL A 114 17.62 4.01 35.62
C VAL A 114 18.58 4.90 36.40
N GLU A 115 18.63 4.78 37.73
CA GLU A 115 19.59 5.51 38.56
C GLU A 115 21.03 5.34 38.06
N ILE A 116 21.76 6.46 37.95
CA ILE A 116 23.17 6.45 37.59
C ILE A 116 23.97 5.91 38.78
N ASN A 117 24.84 4.94 38.52
CA ASN A 117 25.68 4.30 39.54
C ASN A 117 26.91 5.17 39.86
N LEU A 118 26.69 6.35 40.44
CA LEU A 118 27.72 7.27 40.91
C LEU A 118 27.36 7.83 42.30
N ASP A 119 28.26 7.68 43.26
CA ASP A 119 28.10 8.17 44.64
C ASP A 119 29.20 9.16 45.04
N ASN A 120 29.30 9.53 46.32
CA ASN A 120 30.26 10.52 46.82
C ASN A 120 31.73 10.05 46.87
N SER A 121 31.99 8.76 46.64
CA SER A 121 33.33 8.20 46.47
C SER A 121 33.83 8.30 45.04
N ASP A 122 32.92 8.49 44.08
CA ASP A 122 33.22 8.58 42.65
C ASP A 122 33.74 9.97 42.25
N VAL A 123 34.66 9.98 41.28
CA VAL A 123 35.18 11.21 40.68
C VAL A 123 34.86 11.24 39.19
N VAL A 124 34.14 12.28 38.78
CA VAL A 124 33.76 12.55 37.39
C VAL A 124 34.66 13.64 36.82
N VAL A 125 35.40 13.31 35.76
CA VAL A 125 36.22 14.27 35.02
C VAL A 125 35.50 14.70 33.75
N ILE A 126 35.29 16.02 33.58
CA ILE A 126 34.56 16.58 32.45
C ILE A 126 35.44 17.57 31.70
N SER A 127 35.89 17.21 30.50
CA SER A 127 36.67 18.11 29.64
C SER A 127 35.76 19.03 28.83
N GLY A 128 36.09 20.33 28.78
CA GLY A 128 35.23 21.35 28.17
C GLY A 128 34.02 21.71 29.03
N GLY A 129 33.97 21.27 30.29
CA GLY A 129 32.77 21.26 31.12
C GLY A 129 32.42 22.54 31.89
N ALA A 130 33.23 23.59 31.80
CA ALA A 130 33.00 24.78 32.63
C ALA A 130 32.05 25.82 32.01
N ARG A 131 31.74 25.71 30.72
CA ARG A 131 30.86 26.63 29.97
C ARG A 131 30.03 25.88 28.92
N GLY A 132 28.98 26.53 28.42
CA GLY A 132 28.16 26.03 27.30
C GLY A 132 27.41 24.73 27.60
N VAL A 133 27.18 23.93 26.57
CA VAL A 133 26.36 22.71 26.62
C VAL A 133 26.93 21.66 27.58
N THR A 134 28.25 21.51 27.62
CA THR A 134 28.92 20.54 28.51
C THR A 134 28.76 20.93 29.99
N ALA A 135 28.69 22.23 30.31
CA ALA A 135 28.39 22.68 31.68
C ALA A 135 26.94 22.40 32.08
N ALA A 136 25.98 22.57 31.15
CA ALA A 136 24.60 22.19 31.40
C ALA A 136 24.47 20.69 31.68
N CYS A 137 25.18 19.86 30.92
CA CYS A 137 25.28 18.42 31.17
C CYS A 137 25.90 18.09 32.54
N ALA A 138 26.96 18.80 32.95
CA ALA A 138 27.56 18.63 34.27
C ALA A 138 26.58 18.99 35.41
N ILE A 139 25.79 20.06 35.25
CA ILE A 139 24.75 20.46 36.20
C ILE A 139 23.62 19.41 36.26
N ALA A 140 23.18 18.90 35.12
CA ALA A 140 22.15 17.86 35.06
C ALA A 140 22.61 16.56 35.74
N LEU A 141 23.86 16.15 35.52
CA LEU A 141 24.46 15.01 36.20
C LEU A 141 24.56 15.24 37.71
N ALA A 142 25.01 16.43 38.14
CA ALA A 142 25.09 16.79 39.55
C ALA A 142 23.73 16.69 40.26
N GLY A 143 22.61 16.91 39.57
CA GLY A 143 21.27 16.73 40.12
C GLY A 143 20.84 15.27 40.33
N GLN A 144 21.60 14.30 39.81
CA GLN A 144 21.25 12.87 39.82
C GLN A 144 22.22 12.02 40.66
N CYS A 145 23.39 12.56 40.98
CA CYS A 145 24.40 11.88 41.82
C CYS A 145 24.99 12.84 42.86
N ARG A 146 25.85 12.31 43.73
CA ARG A 146 26.62 13.10 44.72
C ARG A 146 28.14 13.01 44.51
N ALA A 147 28.57 12.71 43.29
CA ALA A 147 29.97 12.53 42.93
C ALA A 147 30.80 13.81 43.02
N LYS A 148 32.12 13.65 43.12
CA LYS A 148 33.06 14.76 43.03
C LYS A 148 33.34 15.07 41.57
N ILE A 149 33.28 16.34 41.18
CA ILE A 149 33.34 16.76 39.77
C ILE A 149 34.59 17.61 39.52
N ALA A 150 35.44 17.16 38.60
CA ALA A 150 36.57 17.92 38.07
C ALA A 150 36.23 18.47 36.68
N LEU A 151 36.11 19.80 36.57
CA LEU A 151 35.88 20.47 35.30
C LEU A 151 37.22 20.94 34.71
N LEU A 152 37.56 20.49 33.50
CA LEU A 152 38.78 20.88 32.80
C LEU A 152 38.45 21.90 31.69
N GLY A 153 39.21 22.99 31.61
CA GLY A 153 39.07 23.98 30.54
C GLY A 153 40.30 24.87 30.36
N ARG A 154 40.36 25.65 29.28
CA ARG A 154 41.50 26.54 28.97
C ARG A 154 41.39 27.93 29.59
N SER A 155 40.19 28.33 30.03
CA SER A 155 39.98 29.63 30.66
C SER A 155 40.73 29.68 31.99
N LYS A 156 41.25 30.86 32.34
CA LYS A 156 41.90 31.06 33.64
C LYS A 156 40.94 30.69 34.78
N PRO A 157 41.45 30.23 35.94
CA PRO A 157 40.61 30.00 37.11
C PRO A 157 39.74 31.21 37.45
N PRO A 158 38.53 31.00 37.99
CA PRO A 158 37.65 32.08 38.40
C PRO A 158 38.34 33.11 39.30
N PHE A 159 38.10 34.39 39.04
CA PHE A 159 38.67 35.52 39.77
C PHE A 159 37.60 36.53 40.18
N ASP A 160 37.91 37.41 41.13
CA ASP A 160 36.98 38.43 41.60
C ASP A 160 36.90 39.62 40.65
N GLU A 161 35.67 40.08 40.41
CA GLU A 161 35.42 41.15 39.45
C GLU A 161 35.60 42.53 40.09
N PRO A 162 36.09 43.51 39.31
CA PRO A 162 36.12 44.90 39.75
C PRO A 162 34.71 45.42 40.09
N SER A 163 34.64 46.32 41.08
CA SER A 163 33.37 46.89 41.56
C SER A 163 32.55 47.58 40.46
N TRP A 164 33.20 48.18 39.46
CA TRP A 164 32.56 48.90 38.35
C TRP A 164 31.83 47.98 37.34
N LEU A 165 32.05 46.67 37.39
CA LEU A 165 31.32 45.67 36.59
C LEU A 165 30.06 45.15 37.28
N LYS A 166 29.89 45.43 38.58
CA LYS A 166 28.77 44.92 39.37
C LYS A 166 27.44 45.54 38.90
N GLY A 167 26.44 44.71 38.63
CA GLY A 167 25.12 45.15 38.12
C GLY A 167 25.06 45.43 36.61
N MET A 168 26.12 45.14 35.86
CA MET A 168 26.14 45.23 34.40
C MET A 168 25.80 43.85 33.80
N ASP A 169 24.54 43.58 33.49
CA ASP A 169 24.07 42.22 33.17
C ASP A 169 23.96 41.94 31.66
N THR A 170 23.97 42.98 30.83
CA THR A 170 23.90 42.82 29.36
C THR A 170 25.28 42.94 28.70
N PRO A 171 25.51 42.28 27.55
CA PRO A 171 26.76 42.43 26.78
C PRO A 171 27.09 43.89 26.45
N ALA A 172 26.07 44.71 26.15
CA ALA A 172 26.26 46.12 25.83
C ALA A 172 26.73 46.94 27.05
N GLN A 173 26.13 46.71 28.22
CA GLN A 173 26.53 47.34 29.48
C GLN A 173 27.96 46.95 29.86
N MET A 174 28.28 45.65 29.80
CA MET A 174 29.62 45.17 30.13
C MET A 174 30.68 45.73 29.18
N LYS A 175 30.44 45.74 27.85
CA LYS A 175 31.38 46.31 26.88
C LYS A 175 31.58 47.81 27.10
N LYS A 176 30.52 48.56 27.42
CA LYS A 176 30.60 49.98 27.75
C LYS A 176 31.43 50.22 29.03
N ALA A 177 31.21 49.42 30.06
CA ALA A 177 31.95 49.50 31.32
C ALA A 177 33.44 49.16 31.13
N VAL A 178 33.74 48.12 30.35
CA VAL A 178 35.11 47.70 29.97
C VAL A 178 35.80 48.79 29.13
N PHE A 179 35.09 49.41 28.19
CA PHE A 179 35.63 50.52 27.40
C PHE A 179 35.97 51.74 28.29
N ALA A 180 35.12 52.05 29.26
CA ALA A 180 35.27 53.23 30.12
C ALA A 180 36.31 53.06 31.24
N ASN A 181 36.50 51.85 31.77
CA ASN A 181 37.29 51.63 32.99
C ASN A 181 38.37 50.54 32.87
N GLY A 182 38.38 49.77 31.78
CA GLY A 182 39.23 48.57 31.64
C GLY A 182 40.64 48.81 31.10
N PHE A 183 40.96 50.04 30.68
CA PHE A 183 42.23 50.38 30.03
C PHE A 183 42.78 51.69 30.59
N GLU A 184 43.45 51.62 31.74
CA GLU A 184 44.15 52.78 32.31
C GLU A 184 45.28 53.22 31.37
N ASN A 185 45.25 54.49 30.93
CA ASN A 185 46.28 55.17 30.14
C ASN A 185 46.53 54.66 28.69
N GLU A 186 45.66 53.85 28.11
CA GLU A 186 45.74 53.42 26.71
C GLU A 186 44.41 53.58 25.96
N LYS A 187 44.45 53.97 24.68
CA LYS A 187 43.24 54.00 23.84
C LYS A 187 42.81 52.57 23.48
N PRO A 188 41.62 52.10 23.92
CA PRO A 188 41.19 50.74 23.65
C PRO A 188 40.77 50.53 22.20
N THR A 189 41.20 49.42 21.58
CA THR A 189 40.72 48.99 20.26
C THR A 189 39.49 48.09 20.42
N PRO A 190 38.57 48.03 19.43
CA PRO A 190 37.39 47.17 19.50
C PRO A 190 37.72 45.70 19.80
N ALA A 191 38.80 45.18 19.22
CA ALA A 191 39.27 43.81 19.47
C ALA A 191 39.71 43.58 20.93
N ARG A 192 40.38 44.56 21.57
CA ARG A 192 40.80 44.46 22.97
C ARG A 192 39.62 44.57 23.94
N VAL A 193 38.67 45.47 23.66
CA VAL A 193 37.43 45.60 24.45
C VAL A 193 36.64 44.29 24.39
N GLU A 194 36.51 43.71 23.20
CA GLU A 194 35.84 42.43 23.00
C GLU A 194 36.56 41.29 23.74
N ALA A 195 37.90 41.26 23.74
CA ALA A 195 38.67 40.27 24.47
C ALA A 195 38.49 40.36 26.00
N GLU A 196 38.57 41.56 26.57
CA GLU A 196 38.34 41.77 28.02
C GLU A 196 36.88 41.52 28.41
N TYR A 197 35.91 41.94 27.59
CA TYR A 197 34.51 41.57 27.77
C TYR A 197 34.33 40.04 27.83
N ARG A 198 34.89 39.30 26.86
CA ARG A 198 34.82 37.82 26.85
C ARG A 198 35.49 37.21 28.07
N ARG A 199 36.57 37.81 28.58
CA ARG A 199 37.25 37.36 29.80
C ARG A 199 36.33 37.46 31.02
N PHE A 200 35.66 38.59 31.23
CA PHE A 200 34.70 38.76 32.33
C PHE A 200 33.44 37.90 32.14
N ALA A 201 32.86 37.87 30.94
CA ALA A 201 31.70 37.01 30.66
C ALA A 201 32.00 35.54 30.94
N SER A 202 33.17 35.05 30.51
CA SER A 202 33.61 33.67 30.80
C SER A 202 33.80 33.43 32.29
N ASN A 203 34.31 34.41 33.04
CA ASN A 203 34.48 34.31 34.48
C ASN A 203 33.13 34.14 35.20
N ARG A 204 32.11 34.95 34.81
CA ARG A 204 30.74 34.82 35.34
C ARG A 204 30.12 33.48 35.02
N ASP A 205 30.22 33.02 33.77
CA ASP A 205 29.69 31.72 33.34
C ASP A 205 30.26 30.59 34.21
N ILE A 206 31.59 30.57 34.39
CA ILE A 206 32.26 29.52 35.16
C ILE A 206 31.86 29.60 36.63
N LYS A 207 31.85 30.79 37.26
CA LYS A 207 31.43 30.96 38.66
C LYS A 207 29.98 30.48 38.87
N ALA A 208 29.06 30.92 38.02
CA ALA A 208 27.65 30.53 38.11
C ALA A 208 27.45 29.02 37.96
N ASN A 209 28.13 28.38 36.99
CA ASN A 209 28.01 26.94 36.80
C ASN A 209 28.60 26.14 37.97
N LEU A 210 29.74 26.58 38.53
CA LEU A 210 30.32 25.95 39.73
C LEU A 210 29.36 26.08 40.93
N GLU A 211 28.74 27.23 41.12
CA GLU A 211 27.73 27.44 42.17
C GLU A 211 26.49 26.57 41.97
N HIS A 212 26.00 26.42 40.73
CA HIS A 212 24.88 25.52 40.43
C HIS A 212 25.19 24.07 40.76
N ILE A 213 26.38 23.57 40.45
CA ILE A 213 26.81 22.21 40.81
C ILE A 213 26.90 22.05 42.34
N ARG A 214 27.47 23.05 43.04
CA ARG A 214 27.55 23.04 44.52
C ARG A 214 26.19 23.07 45.20
N LYS A 215 25.19 23.75 44.62
CA LYS A 215 23.81 23.78 45.15
C LYS A 215 23.17 22.39 45.16
N TRP A 216 23.55 21.51 44.24
CA TRP A 216 23.18 20.09 44.27
C TRP A 216 24.00 19.26 45.28
N GLY A 217 24.87 19.89 46.08
CA GLY A 217 25.70 19.25 47.11
C GLY A 217 26.84 18.40 46.58
N ASN A 218 27.29 18.63 45.35
CA ASN A 218 28.47 17.98 44.78
C ASN A 218 29.73 18.80 45.11
N GLU A 219 30.85 18.13 45.39
CA GLU A 219 32.16 18.79 45.46
C GLU A 219 32.64 19.06 44.02
N VAL A 220 32.99 20.31 43.69
CA VAL A 220 33.40 20.67 42.32
C VAL A 220 34.63 21.57 42.29
N THR A 221 35.60 21.18 41.47
CA THR A 221 36.86 21.90 41.27
C THR A 221 37.14 22.14 39.80
N TYR A 222 37.56 23.36 39.46
CA TYR A 222 37.93 23.74 38.10
C TYR A 222 39.45 23.71 37.93
N PHE A 223 39.90 23.05 36.87
CA PHE A 223 41.31 22.91 36.50
C PHE A 223 41.57 23.57 35.14
N CYS A 224 42.51 24.52 35.12
CA CYS A 224 42.93 25.19 33.90
C CYS A 224 44.01 24.35 33.19
N VAL A 225 43.66 23.73 32.06
CA VAL A 225 44.57 22.90 31.27
C VAL A 225 44.16 22.92 29.79
N ASP A 226 45.16 22.94 28.88
CA ASP A 226 44.95 22.62 27.48
C ASP A 226 45.05 21.11 27.31
N ILE A 227 43.92 20.46 27.03
CA ILE A 227 43.85 19.01 26.94
C ILE A 227 44.66 18.42 25.77
N ARG A 228 45.10 19.25 24.80
CA ARG A 228 45.97 18.81 23.70
C ARG A 228 47.39 18.51 24.16
N ASP A 229 47.80 19.07 25.29
CA ASP A 229 49.13 18.86 25.87
C ASP A 229 49.09 17.67 26.85
N LYS A 230 49.66 16.55 26.41
CA LYS A 230 49.64 15.29 27.16
C LYS A 230 50.32 15.42 28.53
N ASP A 231 51.41 16.17 28.63
CA ASP A 231 52.18 16.29 29.87
C ASP A 231 51.45 17.17 30.88
N LEU A 232 50.83 18.28 30.41
CA LEU A 232 49.97 19.10 31.25
C LEU A 232 48.72 18.36 31.71
N VAL A 233 48.12 17.52 30.86
CA VAL A 233 46.99 16.65 31.23
C VAL A 233 47.43 15.69 32.32
N LYS A 234 48.53 14.96 32.14
CA LYS A 234 49.03 14.01 33.14
C LYS A 234 49.24 14.69 34.50
N ALA A 235 49.95 15.81 34.52
CA ALA A 235 50.20 16.57 35.76
C ALA A 235 48.91 17.10 36.42
N THR A 236 47.91 17.45 35.61
CA THR A 236 46.59 17.88 36.11
C THR A 236 45.79 16.72 36.67
N MET A 237 45.79 15.57 36.00
CA MET A 237 45.10 14.36 36.45
C MET A 237 45.70 13.81 37.74
N GLU A 238 47.03 13.89 37.93
CA GLU A 238 47.67 13.59 39.21
C GLU A 238 47.21 14.53 40.35
N LYS A 239 46.87 15.80 40.04
CA LYS A 239 46.26 16.71 41.02
C LYS A 239 44.81 16.34 41.31
N VAL A 240 44.03 16.02 40.27
CA VAL A 240 42.65 15.53 40.40
C VAL A 240 42.61 14.30 41.32
N THR A 241 43.45 13.31 41.06
CA THR A 241 43.50 12.07 41.86
C THR A 241 43.88 12.34 43.31
N ARG A 242 44.83 13.25 43.56
CA ARG A 242 45.23 13.63 44.93
C ARG A 242 44.17 14.42 45.68
N GLN A 243 43.43 15.28 45.01
CA GLN A 243 42.45 16.18 45.64
C GLN A 243 41.07 15.53 45.81
N LEU A 244 40.61 14.78 44.81
CA LEU A 244 39.24 14.28 44.75
C LEU A 244 39.17 12.76 44.93
N GLY A 245 40.16 12.02 44.42
CA GLY A 245 40.19 10.54 44.44
C GLY A 245 40.33 9.92 43.04
N PRO A 246 40.31 8.58 42.93
CA PRO A 246 40.43 7.89 41.64
C PRO A 246 39.26 8.22 40.70
N VAL A 247 39.57 8.41 39.41
CA VAL A 247 38.58 8.79 38.40
C VAL A 247 37.78 7.55 37.97
N THR A 248 36.47 7.59 38.17
CA THR A 248 35.55 6.49 37.82
C THR A 248 34.58 6.87 36.70
N ALA A 249 34.51 8.15 36.29
CA ALA A 249 33.77 8.56 35.11
C ALA A 249 34.50 9.64 34.31
N LEU A 250 34.49 9.50 32.98
CA LEU A 250 35.10 10.46 32.06
C LEU A 250 34.05 10.95 31.04
N ILE A 251 33.82 12.27 31.01
CA ILE A 251 32.94 12.93 30.04
C ILE A 251 33.78 13.85 29.16
N HIS A 252 33.88 13.51 27.87
CA HIS A 252 34.69 14.24 26.91
C HIS A 252 33.83 15.14 26.02
N GLY A 253 33.61 16.38 26.49
CA GLY A 253 32.87 17.43 25.78
C GLY A 253 33.72 18.51 25.12
N ALA A 254 35.04 18.34 25.07
CA ALA A 254 35.92 19.35 24.51
C ALA A 254 35.93 19.30 22.98
N GLY A 255 35.92 20.47 22.35
CA GLY A 255 35.94 20.59 20.89
C GLY A 255 36.05 22.03 20.44
N VAL A 256 36.49 22.22 19.20
CA VAL A 256 36.55 23.50 18.49
C VAL A 256 36.07 23.28 17.05
N LEU A 257 35.70 24.37 16.36
CA LEU A 257 35.29 24.38 14.96
C LEU A 257 36.20 25.32 14.18
N GLU A 258 36.53 24.95 12.94
CA GLU A 258 37.37 25.72 12.00
C GLU A 258 36.79 25.57 10.57
N ASP A 259 35.49 25.81 10.41
CA ASP A 259 34.74 25.42 9.21
C ASP A 259 35.32 25.98 7.91
N LYS A 260 35.62 25.09 6.96
CA LYS A 260 36.22 25.40 5.66
C LYS A 260 36.07 24.20 4.73
N LEU A 261 35.82 24.44 3.44
CA LEU A 261 35.73 23.37 2.42
C LEU A 261 37.01 22.52 2.40
N ILE A 262 36.90 21.23 2.05
CA ILE A 262 38.01 20.27 2.04
C ILE A 262 39.21 20.82 1.26
N CYS A 263 38.96 21.44 0.10
CA CYS A 263 40.02 21.99 -0.76
C CYS A 263 40.69 23.25 -0.19
N GLU A 264 40.02 23.97 0.71
CA GLU A 264 40.52 25.22 1.30
C GLU A 264 40.99 25.06 2.75
N LYS A 265 40.85 23.86 3.32
CA LYS A 265 41.21 23.54 4.71
C LYS A 265 42.73 23.42 4.87
N THR A 266 43.31 24.20 5.77
CA THR A 266 44.75 24.09 6.07
C THR A 266 45.05 22.94 7.03
N PRO A 267 46.28 22.36 6.98
CA PRO A 267 46.69 21.34 7.94
C PRO A 267 46.60 21.78 9.40
N ASP A 268 46.90 23.03 9.72
CA ASP A 268 46.85 23.54 11.10
C ASP A 268 45.40 23.68 11.60
N GLN A 269 44.46 24.10 10.75
CA GLN A 269 43.04 24.12 11.09
C GLN A 269 42.51 22.70 11.33
N PHE A 270 42.86 21.75 10.45
CA PHE A 270 42.53 20.34 10.63
C PHE A 270 43.08 19.83 11.98
N LYS A 271 44.37 20.08 12.24
CA LYS A 271 45.05 19.66 13.47
C LYS A 271 44.37 20.23 14.71
N ASN A 272 44.01 21.52 14.70
CA ASN A 272 43.32 22.15 15.82
C ASN A 272 41.99 21.49 16.16
N VAL A 273 41.16 21.16 15.17
CA VAL A 273 39.86 20.50 15.40
C VAL A 273 40.05 19.04 15.80
N PHE A 274 40.83 18.30 15.02
CA PHE A 274 41.00 16.86 15.19
C PHE A 274 41.73 16.51 16.50
N GLU A 275 42.85 17.17 16.79
CA GLU A 275 43.63 16.86 18.00
C GLU A 275 42.92 17.27 19.30
N THR A 276 42.11 18.32 19.28
CA THR A 276 41.32 18.71 20.46
C THR A 276 40.39 17.59 20.91
N LYS A 277 39.76 16.89 19.97
CA LYS A 277 38.86 15.76 20.26
C LYS A 277 39.62 14.44 20.47
N ILE A 278 40.60 14.15 19.65
CA ILE A 278 41.22 12.82 19.61
C ILE A 278 42.42 12.72 20.54
N ASN A 279 43.42 13.58 20.36
CA ASN A 279 44.61 13.56 21.23
C ASN A 279 44.24 13.94 22.66
N GLY A 280 43.30 14.88 22.83
CA GLY A 280 42.76 15.24 24.14
C GLY A 280 42.10 14.07 24.88
N LEU A 281 41.27 13.28 24.19
CA LEU A 281 40.70 12.06 24.76
C LEU A 281 41.76 11.02 25.10
N PHE A 282 42.73 10.78 24.21
CA PHE A 282 43.81 9.82 24.48
C PHE A 282 44.70 10.25 25.65
N ALA A 283 44.98 11.54 25.80
CA ALA A 283 45.73 12.06 26.96
C ALA A 283 44.98 11.81 28.27
N LEU A 284 43.65 12.02 28.28
CA LEU A 284 42.81 11.74 29.46
C LEU A 284 42.74 10.24 29.76
N LEU A 285 42.43 9.40 28.76
CA LEU A 285 42.34 7.94 28.92
C LEU A 285 43.67 7.29 29.35
N SER A 286 44.82 7.84 28.92
CA SER A 286 46.13 7.35 29.36
C SER A 286 46.56 7.83 30.75
N SER A 287 45.81 8.77 31.34
CA SER A 287 46.08 9.34 32.67
C SER A 287 45.12 8.82 33.75
N VAL A 288 44.26 7.85 33.43
CA VAL A 288 43.32 7.21 34.37
C VAL A 288 43.46 5.70 34.31
N ASP A 289 43.13 5.03 35.41
CA ASP A 289 42.94 3.58 35.41
C ASP A 289 41.61 3.25 34.73
N GLN A 290 41.68 2.70 33.52
CA GLN A 290 40.50 2.44 32.69
C GLN A 290 39.64 1.29 33.24
N ASP A 291 40.20 0.38 34.04
CA ASP A 291 39.48 -0.74 34.65
C ASP A 291 38.60 -0.29 35.84
N GLN A 292 38.79 0.95 36.31
CA GLN A 292 37.96 1.58 37.33
C GLN A 292 36.84 2.45 36.74
N LEU A 293 36.81 2.64 35.41
CA LEU A 293 35.80 3.48 34.78
C LEU A 293 34.43 2.79 34.77
N LYS A 294 33.46 3.40 35.44
CA LYS A 294 32.04 3.08 35.34
C LYS A 294 31.41 3.70 34.10
N TYR A 295 31.85 4.90 33.69
CA TYR A 295 31.28 5.64 32.56
C TYR A 295 32.34 6.31 31.68
N LEU A 296 32.17 6.19 30.36
CA LEU A 296 32.91 6.94 29.34
C LEU A 296 31.91 7.59 28.37
N VAL A 297 31.68 8.89 28.48
CA VAL A 297 30.70 9.62 27.66
C VAL A 297 31.43 10.54 26.69
N LEU A 298 31.29 10.31 25.39
CA LEU A 298 31.96 11.07 24.34
C LEU A 298 30.94 11.94 23.60
N PHE A 299 31.20 13.25 23.53
CA PHE A 299 30.34 14.16 22.79
C PHE A 299 30.78 14.15 21.33
N SER A 300 30.06 13.34 20.55
CA SER A 300 30.16 13.25 19.10
C SER A 300 29.20 14.25 18.43
N SER A 301 28.97 14.12 17.13
CA SER A 301 28.05 14.97 16.37
C SER A 301 27.37 14.22 15.24
N VAL A 302 26.16 14.63 14.87
CA VAL A 302 25.46 14.17 13.65
C VAL A 302 26.33 14.29 12.39
N ALA A 303 27.27 15.24 12.34
CA ALA A 303 28.22 15.38 11.24
C ALA A 303 29.10 14.14 11.04
N ALA A 304 29.36 13.35 12.08
CA ALA A 304 30.06 12.08 11.96
C ALA A 304 29.29 11.05 11.14
N ARG A 305 27.95 11.02 11.30
CA ARG A 305 27.08 10.03 10.64
C ARG A 305 26.63 10.44 9.26
N PHE A 306 26.42 11.73 9.00
CA PHE A 306 25.90 12.24 7.73
C PHE A 306 26.90 13.06 6.90
N GLY A 307 28.06 13.40 7.47
CA GLY A 307 28.92 14.46 6.91
C GLY A 307 28.32 15.84 7.13
N ASN A 308 29.12 16.89 6.92
CA ASN A 308 28.60 18.26 6.85
C ASN A 308 29.55 19.15 6.04
N THR A 309 29.01 19.93 5.11
CA THR A 309 29.80 20.82 4.24
C THR A 309 30.67 21.77 5.08
N GLY A 310 31.97 21.81 4.77
CA GLY A 310 32.96 22.62 5.45
C GLY A 310 33.50 22.03 6.76
N GLN A 311 33.04 20.84 7.17
CA GLN A 311 33.33 20.26 8.48
C GLN A 311 33.97 18.86 8.38
N CYS A 312 34.82 18.63 7.38
CA CYS A 312 35.40 17.30 7.13
C CYS A 312 36.22 16.77 8.32
N ASP A 313 37.08 17.58 8.92
CA ASP A 313 37.89 17.27 10.09
C ASP A 313 37.05 17.04 11.34
N TYR A 314 36.00 17.83 11.52
CA TYR A 314 35.04 17.67 12.61
C TYR A 314 34.24 16.38 12.45
N ALA A 315 33.73 16.07 11.25
CA ALA A 315 33.06 14.80 10.95
C ALA A 315 33.98 13.60 11.20
N MET A 316 35.23 13.68 10.73
CA MET A 316 36.24 12.65 10.96
C MET A 316 36.52 12.45 12.45
N ALA A 317 36.78 13.53 13.20
CA ALA A 317 37.09 13.46 14.63
C ALA A 317 35.92 12.87 15.43
N ASN A 318 34.70 13.30 15.17
CA ASN A 318 33.53 12.76 15.86
C ASN A 318 33.26 11.29 15.49
N GLU A 319 33.52 10.86 14.24
CA GLU A 319 33.39 9.44 13.86
C GLU A 319 34.46 8.58 14.54
N VAL A 320 35.68 9.10 14.76
CA VAL A 320 36.68 8.42 15.60
C VAL A 320 36.19 8.28 17.05
N LEU A 321 35.52 9.29 17.62
CA LEU A 321 34.90 9.16 18.96
C LEU A 321 33.85 8.03 18.98
N ASN A 322 33.00 7.93 17.95
CA ASN A 322 32.04 6.84 17.81
C ASN A 322 32.73 5.47 17.86
N LYS A 323 33.82 5.29 17.09
CA LYS A 323 34.56 4.03 17.07
C LYS A 323 35.35 3.75 18.34
N ILE A 324 35.85 4.78 19.02
CA ILE A 324 36.49 4.62 20.34
C ILE A 324 35.46 4.15 21.37
N ALA A 325 34.25 4.72 21.40
CA ALA A 325 33.20 4.26 22.31
C ALA A 325 32.85 2.78 22.07
N ARG A 326 32.71 2.38 20.80
CA ARG A 326 32.50 0.96 20.40
C ARG A 326 33.62 0.06 20.89
N ALA A 327 34.87 0.43 20.61
CA ALA A 327 36.03 -0.32 21.04
C ALA A 327 36.07 -0.46 22.57
N LYS A 328 35.83 0.64 23.30
CA LYS A 328 35.85 0.64 24.77
C LYS A 328 34.71 -0.14 25.39
N GLN A 329 33.49 -0.07 24.85
CA GLN A 329 32.38 -0.89 25.34
C GLN A 329 32.68 -2.40 25.19
N SER A 330 33.38 -2.78 24.11
CA SER A 330 33.81 -4.16 23.87
C SER A 330 34.92 -4.60 24.83
N THR A 331 35.95 -3.76 25.02
CA THR A 331 37.11 -4.11 25.87
C THR A 331 36.86 -3.96 27.37
N LEU A 332 35.93 -3.08 27.77
CA LEU A 332 35.58 -2.75 29.15
C LEU A 332 34.08 -2.96 29.36
N PRO A 333 33.58 -4.21 29.42
CA PRO A 333 32.14 -4.50 29.48
C PRO A 333 31.46 -3.97 30.76
N HIS A 334 32.23 -3.72 31.82
CA HIS A 334 31.76 -3.11 33.06
C HIS A 334 31.52 -1.60 32.91
N CYS A 335 32.28 -0.94 32.02
CA CYS A 335 32.17 0.49 31.73
C CYS A 335 31.02 0.73 30.74
N ARG A 336 30.16 1.72 31.02
CA ARG A 336 29.20 2.23 30.06
C ARG A 336 29.90 3.25 29.16
N ALA A 337 30.37 2.79 27.99
CA ALA A 337 31.00 3.64 26.99
C ALA A 337 29.98 4.04 25.93
N ILE A 338 29.74 5.34 25.79
CA ILE A 338 28.75 5.90 24.85
C ILE A 338 29.31 7.08 24.08
N ALA A 339 28.99 7.15 22.80
CA ALA A 339 29.20 8.32 21.95
C ALA A 339 27.85 8.91 21.55
N ILE A 340 27.59 10.13 21.99
CA ILE A 340 26.33 10.83 21.69
C ILE A 340 26.58 11.80 20.54
N ASN A 341 25.99 11.48 19.39
CA ASN A 341 26.02 12.25 18.16
C ASN A 341 24.98 13.36 18.23
N TRP A 342 25.39 14.49 18.80
CA TRP A 342 24.50 15.63 18.99
C TRP A 342 24.20 16.35 17.67
N GLY A 343 22.92 16.63 17.44
CA GLY A 343 22.42 17.65 16.53
C GLY A 343 22.72 19.06 17.05
N PRO A 344 22.28 20.11 16.35
CA PRO A 344 22.56 21.48 16.77
C PRO A 344 21.79 21.82 18.05
N TRP A 345 22.50 22.35 19.05
CA TRP A 345 21.90 22.81 20.31
C TRP A 345 21.47 24.27 20.22
N ASP A 346 20.43 24.67 20.95
CA ASP A 346 20.03 26.08 21.12
C ASP A 346 20.97 26.80 22.11
N GLY A 347 22.25 26.84 21.76
CA GLY A 347 23.34 27.45 22.52
C GLY A 347 24.68 26.73 22.33
N GLY A 348 25.72 27.20 23.02
CA GLY A 348 27.07 26.67 22.87
C GLY A 348 27.75 27.17 21.58
N MET A 349 28.02 26.27 20.63
CA MET A 349 28.69 26.59 19.36
C MET A 349 27.74 27.19 18.30
N VAL A 350 26.43 27.12 18.52
CA VAL A 350 25.41 27.74 17.64
C VAL A 350 25.21 29.19 18.06
N THR A 351 25.58 30.11 17.17
CA THR A 351 25.35 31.56 17.37
C THR A 351 23.95 31.96 16.88
N ASP A 352 23.46 33.14 17.25
CA ASP A 352 22.15 33.65 16.78
C ASP A 352 22.04 33.71 15.25
N ALA A 353 23.16 33.99 14.56
CA ALA A 353 23.21 33.98 13.10
C ALA A 353 23.06 32.56 12.53
N LEU A 354 23.70 31.58 13.17
CA LEU A 354 23.64 30.17 12.78
C LEU A 354 22.26 29.55 13.11
N LYS A 355 21.66 29.96 14.23
CA LYS A 355 20.29 29.61 14.63
C LYS A 355 19.28 29.98 13.55
N ARG A 356 19.33 31.21 13.03
CA ARG A 356 18.46 31.66 11.92
C ARG A 356 18.66 30.84 10.65
N GLU A 357 19.87 30.37 10.38
CA GLU A 357 20.16 29.54 9.21
C GLU A 357 19.62 28.11 9.37
N PHE A 358 19.73 27.53 10.58
CA PHE A 358 19.09 26.25 10.90
C PHE A 358 17.56 26.33 10.83
N GLU A 359 16.97 27.41 11.35
CA GLU A 359 15.52 27.67 11.26
C GLU A 359 15.05 27.79 9.81
N LYS A 360 15.79 28.50 8.94
CA LYS A 360 15.50 28.57 7.49
C LYS A 360 15.51 27.20 6.81
N ARG A 361 16.40 26.31 7.24
CA ARG A 361 16.51 24.93 6.74
C ARG A 361 15.57 23.96 7.43
N ARG A 362 14.70 24.44 8.34
CA ARG A 362 13.77 23.65 9.17
C ARG A 362 14.46 22.57 10.02
N ILE A 363 15.71 22.84 10.43
CA ILE A 363 16.46 21.98 11.34
C ILE A 363 16.14 22.43 12.77
N GLU A 364 15.50 21.57 13.54
CA GLU A 364 15.15 21.84 14.94
C GLU A 364 16.39 21.85 15.85
N LEU A 365 16.48 22.87 16.71
CA LEU A 365 17.54 22.99 17.70
C LEU A 365 17.18 22.27 19.00
N ILE A 366 18.15 21.58 19.59
CA ILE A 366 18.00 20.87 20.86
C ILE A 366 18.01 21.90 22.00
N PRO A 367 16.93 22.03 22.79
CA PRO A 367 16.95 22.89 23.97
C PRO A 367 18.04 22.42 24.96
N ILE A 368 18.84 23.35 25.51
CA ILE A 368 20.00 23.02 26.36
C ILE A 368 19.63 22.06 27.50
N GLN A 369 18.53 22.33 28.20
CA GLN A 369 18.13 21.50 29.33
C GLN A 369 17.62 20.12 28.89
N ALA A 370 17.01 20.02 27.71
CA ALA A 370 16.55 18.74 27.16
C ALA A 370 17.74 17.86 26.77
N GLY A 371 18.71 18.42 26.05
CA GLY A 371 19.94 17.70 25.71
C GLY A 371 20.73 17.27 26.95
N ALA A 372 20.83 18.13 27.97
CA ALA A 372 21.53 17.80 29.21
C ALA A 372 20.87 16.63 29.96
N ARG A 373 19.53 16.60 30.03
CA ARG A 373 18.80 15.45 30.59
C ARG A 373 18.95 14.19 29.73
N GLN A 374 18.97 14.32 28.40
CA GLN A 374 19.16 13.16 27.53
C GLN A 374 20.51 12.50 27.75
N MET A 375 21.59 13.26 27.97
CA MET A 375 22.89 12.67 28.29
C MET A 375 22.82 11.78 29.53
N VAL A 376 22.20 12.28 30.60
CA VAL A 376 21.98 11.54 31.85
C VAL A 376 21.13 10.28 31.59
N ALA A 377 20.08 10.39 30.79
CA ALA A 377 19.24 9.25 30.43
C ALA A 377 20.03 8.16 29.70
N GLU A 378 20.89 8.52 28.75
CA GLU A 378 21.74 7.54 28.04
C GLU A 378 22.80 6.89 28.92
N MET A 379 23.29 7.61 29.94
CA MET A 379 24.16 7.03 30.98
C MET A 379 23.41 5.96 31.78
N GLY A 380 22.15 6.22 32.15
CA GLY A 380 21.27 5.29 32.88
C GLY A 380 20.57 4.24 32.01
N ASN A 381 20.82 4.19 30.70
CA ASN A 381 20.12 3.29 29.80
C ASN A 381 20.48 1.82 30.08
N ALA A 382 19.47 1.00 30.36
CA ALA A 382 19.64 -0.43 30.65
C ALA A 382 20.18 -1.20 29.43
N ASP A 383 19.84 -0.78 28.20
CA ASP A 383 20.36 -1.37 26.97
C ASP A 383 21.78 -0.88 26.68
N LYS A 384 22.76 -1.60 27.22
CA LYS A 384 24.18 -1.30 27.01
C LYS A 384 24.66 -1.50 25.55
N SER A 385 23.84 -2.11 24.67
CA SER A 385 24.18 -2.27 23.24
C SER A 385 24.09 -0.94 22.46
N CYS A 386 23.33 0.03 22.97
CA CYS A 386 23.22 1.39 22.44
C CYS A 386 24.49 2.20 22.76
N VAL A 387 25.56 1.98 22.00
CA VAL A 387 26.85 2.68 22.17
C VAL A 387 26.92 3.98 21.40
N GLU A 388 26.45 3.97 20.15
CA GLU A 388 26.37 5.16 19.29
C GLU A 388 24.92 5.64 19.27
N VAL A 389 24.67 6.80 19.86
CA VAL A 389 23.31 7.37 19.96
C VAL A 389 23.26 8.66 19.15
N VAL A 390 22.20 8.88 18.38
CA VAL A 390 21.97 10.14 17.66
C VAL A 390 20.85 10.89 18.35
N VAL A 391 21.09 12.16 18.69
CA VAL A 391 20.09 13.00 19.37
C VAL A 391 19.94 14.30 18.58
N GLY A 392 18.75 14.58 18.05
CA GLY A 392 18.37 15.84 17.41
C GLY A 392 16.87 15.86 17.06
N GLY A 393 16.31 17.03 16.75
CA GLY A 393 14.94 17.11 16.24
C GLY A 393 14.84 16.56 14.82
N SER A 394 13.67 16.06 14.41
CA SER A 394 13.37 15.32 13.16
C SER A 394 14.49 15.35 12.11
N ILE A 395 15.51 14.50 12.27
CA ILE A 395 16.67 14.46 11.37
C ILE A 395 16.25 13.67 10.14
N SER A 396 15.65 14.34 9.16
CA SER A 396 15.60 13.80 7.82
C SER A 396 17.01 13.83 7.25
N ALA A 397 17.50 12.70 6.74
CA ALA A 397 18.77 12.63 6.01
C ALA A 397 18.74 13.45 4.70
N ASP A 398 17.58 13.97 4.32
CA ASP A 398 17.40 14.89 3.21
C ASP A 398 17.67 16.33 3.66
N VAL A 399 18.81 16.90 3.27
CA VAL A 399 18.89 18.36 3.06
C VAL A 399 17.82 18.69 2.02
N PRO A 400 16.78 19.50 2.33
CA PRO A 400 15.85 19.93 1.31
C PRO A 400 16.63 20.75 0.29
N GLU A 401 16.70 20.28 -0.96
CA GLU A 401 17.06 21.16 -2.06
C GLU A 401 16.13 22.38 -2.01
N ALA A 402 16.73 23.56 -2.09
CA ALA A 402 16.01 24.82 -2.20
C ALA A 402 14.93 24.66 -3.28
N SER A 403 13.70 25.06 -2.95
CA SER A 403 12.53 24.96 -3.81
C SER A 403 12.79 25.61 -5.16
N SER A 404 13.27 24.82 -6.11
CA SER A 404 13.30 25.22 -7.50
C SER A 404 11.85 25.37 -7.95
N PRO A 405 11.50 26.44 -8.68
CA PRO A 405 10.16 26.57 -9.23
C PRO A 405 9.85 25.34 -10.08
N MET A 406 8.72 24.68 -9.78
CA MET A 406 8.24 23.51 -10.50
C MET A 406 7.10 23.92 -11.42
N ASN A 407 7.05 23.31 -12.60
CA ASN A 407 5.99 23.51 -13.57
C ASN A 407 4.87 22.51 -13.34
N LYS A 408 3.64 22.94 -13.59
CA LYS A 408 2.48 22.03 -13.65
C LYS A 408 2.57 21.22 -14.94
N ALA A 409 2.97 19.96 -14.84
CA ALA A 409 3.19 19.11 -16.02
C ALA A 409 1.88 18.47 -16.51
N LEU A 410 1.10 17.90 -15.60
CA LEU A 410 -0.20 17.31 -15.89
C LEU A 410 -1.12 17.32 -14.67
N THR A 411 -2.40 17.07 -14.94
CA THR A 411 -3.44 16.85 -13.93
C THR A 411 -4.14 15.53 -14.23
N GLN A 412 -4.52 14.81 -13.18
CA GLN A 412 -5.35 13.61 -13.31
C GLN A 412 -6.52 13.70 -12.32
N THR A 413 -7.71 13.34 -12.78
CA THR A 413 -8.89 13.23 -11.92
C THR A 413 -9.07 11.77 -11.56
N PHE A 414 -9.26 11.52 -10.27
CA PHE A 414 -9.58 10.20 -9.74
C PHE A 414 -11.01 10.20 -9.22
N SER A 415 -11.84 9.34 -9.79
CA SER A 415 -13.23 9.07 -9.38
C SER A 415 -13.62 7.67 -9.86
N SER A 416 -14.64 7.06 -9.26
CA SER A 416 -15.20 5.79 -9.76
C SER A 416 -15.67 5.87 -11.21
N ARG A 417 -16.16 7.04 -11.65
CA ARG A 417 -16.68 7.26 -13.01
C ARG A 417 -15.60 7.51 -14.05
N ASP A 418 -14.48 8.09 -13.65
CA ASP A 418 -13.40 8.49 -14.57
C ASP A 418 -12.21 7.54 -14.52
N SER A 419 -12.12 6.71 -13.50
CA SER A 419 -11.01 5.81 -13.20
C SER A 419 -11.52 4.49 -12.62
N SER A 420 -11.93 3.56 -13.48
CA SER A 420 -12.58 2.29 -13.07
C SER A 420 -11.69 1.46 -12.13
N ILE A 421 -10.38 1.51 -12.32
CA ILE A 421 -9.39 0.74 -11.55
C ILE A 421 -9.34 1.07 -10.06
N ILE A 422 -9.83 2.24 -9.63
CA ILE A 422 -9.78 2.62 -8.22
C ILE A 422 -10.79 1.79 -7.39
N GLU A 423 -11.90 1.37 -8.00
CA GLU A 423 -12.85 0.49 -7.33
C GLU A 423 -12.27 -0.91 -7.06
N ASP A 424 -11.28 -1.31 -7.83
CA ASP A 424 -10.55 -2.57 -7.68
C ASP A 424 -9.46 -2.49 -6.58
N HIS A 425 -9.24 -1.31 -5.97
CA HIS A 425 -8.26 -1.05 -4.90
C HIS A 425 -8.91 -0.31 -3.70
N GLN A 426 -9.59 -1.07 -2.84
CA GLN A 426 -10.33 -0.52 -1.69
C GLN A 426 -9.71 -0.92 -0.34
N ILE A 427 -9.50 0.04 0.54
CA ILE A 427 -9.06 -0.19 1.92
C ILE A 427 -10.11 0.40 2.83
N ASP A 428 -10.66 -0.40 3.75
CA ASP A 428 -11.73 -0.01 4.67
C ASP A 428 -12.98 0.50 3.92
N ASN A 429 -13.37 -0.22 2.85
CA ASN A 429 -14.43 0.16 1.89
C ASN A 429 -14.24 1.51 1.18
N ALA A 430 -13.08 2.14 1.33
CA ALA A 430 -12.79 3.40 0.68
C ALA A 430 -11.89 3.15 -0.54
N PRO A 431 -12.24 3.68 -1.73
CA PRO A 431 -11.35 3.65 -2.87
C PRO A 431 -10.06 4.41 -2.54
N VAL A 432 -8.91 3.78 -2.76
CA VAL A 432 -7.60 4.38 -2.54
C VAL A 432 -6.80 4.31 -3.83
N VAL A 433 -6.16 5.41 -4.24
CA VAL A 433 -5.29 5.39 -5.42
C VAL A 433 -4.02 4.58 -5.11
N PRO A 434 -3.70 3.53 -5.89
CA PRO A 434 -2.47 2.75 -5.74
C PRO A 434 -1.21 3.61 -5.85
N LEU A 435 -0.17 3.30 -5.06
CA LEU A 435 1.16 3.92 -5.21
C LEU A 435 1.71 3.67 -6.62
N ALA A 436 1.39 2.52 -7.23
CA ALA A 436 1.82 2.19 -8.58
C ALA A 436 1.33 3.20 -9.64
N LEU A 437 0.07 3.67 -9.54
CA LEU A 437 -0.46 4.72 -10.41
C LEU A 437 0.22 6.06 -10.16
N MET A 438 0.57 6.37 -8.91
CA MET A 438 1.30 7.59 -8.57
C MET A 438 2.72 7.60 -9.16
N VAL A 439 3.39 6.44 -9.19
CA VAL A 439 4.71 6.29 -9.83
C VAL A 439 4.60 6.51 -11.33
N ASP A 440 3.60 5.94 -12.01
CA ASP A 440 3.39 6.22 -13.44
C ASP A 440 3.05 7.70 -13.71
N LEU A 441 2.19 8.33 -12.89
CA LEU A 441 1.86 9.75 -13.03
C LEU A 441 3.10 10.66 -12.96
N LEU A 442 4.02 10.38 -12.02
CA LEU A 442 5.29 11.09 -11.92
C LEU A 442 6.18 10.86 -13.14
N ALA A 443 6.22 9.62 -13.66
CA ALA A 443 6.98 9.26 -14.86
C ALA A 443 6.45 9.99 -16.10
N CYS A 444 5.15 9.90 -16.37
CA CYS A 444 4.50 10.59 -17.48
C CYS A 444 4.62 12.11 -17.37
N GLY A 445 4.50 12.65 -16.15
CA GLY A 445 4.74 14.08 -15.89
C GLY A 445 6.15 14.50 -16.31
N ALA A 446 7.15 13.71 -15.93
CA ALA A 446 8.55 13.97 -16.26
C ALA A 446 8.83 13.90 -17.77
N GLU A 447 8.30 12.89 -18.47
CA GLU A 447 8.44 12.77 -19.94
C GLU A 447 7.76 13.95 -20.66
N LYS A 448 6.55 14.33 -20.24
CA LYS A 448 5.80 15.44 -20.83
C LYS A 448 6.49 16.79 -20.65
N ASN A 449 7.09 17.01 -19.48
CA ASN A 449 7.83 18.24 -19.18
C ASN A 449 9.22 18.27 -19.83
N ASN A 450 9.74 17.13 -20.32
CA ASN A 450 11.05 17.02 -20.95
C ASN A 450 11.00 16.24 -22.28
N PRO A 451 10.44 16.85 -23.35
CA PRO A 451 10.26 16.18 -24.64
C PRO A 451 11.57 15.62 -25.22
N GLY A 452 11.52 14.39 -25.75
CA GLY A 452 12.65 13.70 -26.35
C GLY A 452 13.42 12.78 -25.39
N LEU A 453 13.12 12.83 -24.09
CA LEU A 453 13.61 11.88 -23.10
C LEU A 453 12.51 10.89 -22.71
N GLN A 454 12.92 9.68 -22.34
CA GLN A 454 12.04 8.63 -21.82
C GLN A 454 12.34 8.32 -20.35
N PHE A 455 11.33 7.84 -19.65
CA PHE A 455 11.45 7.35 -18.28
C PHE A 455 12.41 6.16 -18.20
N ALA A 456 13.39 6.26 -17.30
CA ALA A 456 14.41 5.23 -17.07
C ALA A 456 14.48 4.76 -15.60
N GLY A 457 13.79 5.43 -14.68
CA GLY A 457 13.75 5.05 -13.27
C GLY A 457 13.32 6.17 -12.33
N MET A 458 13.33 5.90 -11.03
CA MET A 458 13.13 6.92 -9.98
C MET A 458 14.05 6.66 -8.80
N GLU A 459 14.37 7.72 -8.06
CA GLU A 459 15.05 7.67 -6.78
C GLU A 459 14.24 8.36 -5.69
N ASN A 460 14.41 7.90 -4.46
CA ASN A 460 13.81 8.50 -3.25
C ASN A 460 12.29 8.69 -3.36
N VAL A 461 11.60 7.66 -3.84
CA VAL A 461 10.13 7.68 -3.91
C VAL A 461 9.57 7.57 -2.51
N GLN A 462 8.72 8.52 -2.14
CA GLN A 462 8.09 8.56 -0.83
C GLN A 462 6.58 8.81 -0.97
N LEU A 463 5.79 7.93 -0.35
CA LEU A 463 4.37 8.12 -0.12
C LEU A 463 4.19 8.90 1.19
N LEU A 464 3.73 10.14 1.08
CA LEU A 464 3.52 11.04 2.23
C LEU A 464 2.07 10.95 2.74
N LYS A 465 1.11 10.84 1.83
CA LYS A 465 -0.31 10.71 2.16
C LYS A 465 -1.07 10.02 1.03
N GLY A 466 -1.80 8.96 1.34
CA GLY A 466 -2.71 8.30 0.41
C GLY A 466 -3.76 9.25 -0.18
N ILE A 467 -4.20 8.96 -1.41
CA ILE A 467 -5.28 9.69 -2.07
C ILE A 467 -6.53 8.82 -1.97
N VAL A 468 -7.56 9.34 -1.29
CA VAL A 468 -8.86 8.69 -1.13
C VAL A 468 -9.88 9.58 -1.85
N PRO A 469 -10.27 9.25 -3.09
CA PRO A 469 -11.34 9.95 -3.77
C PRO A 469 -12.61 9.80 -2.94
N GLY A 470 -13.17 10.91 -2.45
CA GLY A 470 -14.47 10.89 -1.76
C GLY A 470 -15.62 10.53 -2.72
N ASN A 471 -16.86 10.79 -2.31
CA ASN A 471 -18.07 10.38 -3.05
C ASN A 471 -18.25 10.92 -4.49
N ASP A 472 -17.37 11.78 -5.03
CA ASP A 472 -17.56 12.35 -6.37
C ASP A 472 -16.30 12.49 -7.22
N LYS A 473 -15.16 12.97 -6.67
CA LYS A 473 -13.87 13.10 -7.40
C LYS A 473 -12.72 13.66 -6.55
N THR A 474 -11.48 13.45 -6.97
CA THR A 474 -10.29 14.16 -6.48
C THR A 474 -9.35 14.50 -7.63
N ASP A 475 -9.07 15.77 -7.81
CA ASP A 475 -8.12 16.26 -8.81
C ASP A 475 -6.72 16.33 -8.21
N VAL A 476 -5.76 15.68 -8.87
CA VAL A 476 -4.35 15.71 -8.50
C VAL A 476 -3.55 16.45 -9.55
N GLN A 477 -2.53 17.17 -9.09
CA GLN A 477 -1.61 17.94 -9.90
C GLN A 477 -0.21 17.35 -9.76
N VAL A 478 0.42 17.07 -10.90
CA VAL A 478 1.82 16.63 -10.97
C VAL A 478 2.68 17.83 -11.31
N ASP A 479 3.52 18.22 -10.35
CA ASP A 479 4.52 19.26 -10.53
C ASP A 479 5.87 18.62 -10.85
N ILE A 480 6.56 19.12 -11.88
CA ILE A 480 7.88 18.65 -12.29
C ILE A 480 8.85 19.83 -12.32
N GLY A 481 10.02 19.65 -11.71
CA GLY A 481 11.07 20.65 -11.68
C GLY A 481 11.88 20.71 -12.98
N ARG A 482 12.95 21.51 -12.92
CA ARG A 482 13.93 21.57 -14.01
C ARG A 482 14.71 20.25 -14.06
N CYS A 483 14.82 19.67 -15.24
CA CYS A 483 15.73 18.55 -15.47
C CYS A 483 17.19 19.02 -15.41
N VAL A 484 18.00 18.31 -14.64
CA VAL A 484 19.41 18.59 -14.40
C VAL A 484 20.24 17.33 -14.67
N THR A 485 21.42 17.52 -15.23
CA THR A 485 22.38 16.42 -15.39
C THR A 485 23.15 16.23 -14.10
N ILE A 486 23.06 15.05 -13.51
CA ILE A 486 23.85 14.61 -12.36
C ILE A 486 24.58 13.35 -12.80
N ASP A 487 25.92 13.39 -12.82
CA ASP A 487 26.77 12.26 -13.19
C ASP A 487 26.37 11.58 -14.53
N HIS A 488 26.25 12.39 -15.58
CA HIS A 488 25.83 11.98 -16.93
C HIS A 488 24.42 11.37 -17.05
N GLN A 489 23.62 11.44 -15.99
CA GLN A 489 22.22 11.01 -15.95
C GLN A 489 21.31 12.22 -15.78
N LEU A 490 20.11 12.16 -16.34
CA LEU A 490 19.17 13.27 -16.36
C LEU A 490 18.12 13.06 -15.26
N PHE A 491 18.13 13.90 -14.25
CA PHE A 491 17.18 13.83 -13.14
C PHE A 491 16.25 15.04 -13.13
N THR A 492 14.99 14.81 -12.77
CA THR A 492 14.05 15.90 -12.48
C THR A 492 13.24 15.60 -11.23
N PRO A 493 13.11 16.54 -10.27
CA PRO A 493 12.27 16.32 -9.11
C PRO A 493 10.80 16.36 -9.52
N GLY A 494 9.99 15.49 -8.93
CA GLY A 494 8.55 15.42 -9.14
C GLY A 494 7.78 15.32 -7.83
N ARG A 495 6.57 15.89 -7.79
CA ARG A 495 5.64 15.72 -6.67
C ARG A 495 4.19 15.66 -7.15
N ILE A 496 3.36 14.96 -6.38
CA ILE A 496 1.91 14.90 -6.57
C ILE A 496 1.24 15.68 -5.45
N THR A 497 0.34 16.58 -5.82
CA THR A 497 -0.40 17.43 -4.87
C THR A 497 -1.89 17.47 -5.17
N SER A 498 -2.71 17.79 -4.17
CA SER A 498 -4.14 18.09 -4.33
C SER A 498 -4.54 19.29 -3.47
N SER A 499 -5.75 19.80 -3.71
CA SER A 499 -6.34 20.90 -2.92
C SER A 499 -7.05 20.36 -1.68
N GLY A 500 -6.62 20.76 -0.48
CA GLY A 500 -7.26 20.40 0.78
C GLY A 500 -8.49 21.26 1.13
N LYS A 501 -9.28 20.83 2.12
CA LYS A 501 -10.56 21.44 2.54
C LYS A 501 -10.48 22.94 2.94
N ASN A 502 -9.29 23.44 3.27
CA ASN A 502 -9.07 24.83 3.69
C ASN A 502 -8.20 25.63 2.69
N GLY A 503 -8.09 25.16 1.43
CA GLY A 503 -7.17 25.76 0.44
C GLY A 503 -5.69 25.43 0.66
N LEU A 504 -5.36 24.63 1.68
CA LEU A 504 -4.02 24.11 1.92
C LEU A 504 -3.68 23.03 0.89
N THR A 505 -2.53 23.15 0.24
CA THR A 505 -2.02 22.13 -0.67
C THR A 505 -1.57 20.90 0.12
N ILE A 506 -2.13 19.74 -0.22
CA ILE A 506 -1.74 18.45 0.33
C ILE A 506 -0.73 17.81 -0.63
N GLN A 507 0.42 17.40 -0.11
CA GLN A 507 1.40 16.63 -0.89
C GLN A 507 1.21 15.14 -0.62
N HIS A 508 1.08 14.36 -1.69
CA HIS A 508 0.77 12.93 -1.61
C HIS A 508 2.01 12.07 -1.82
N ALA A 509 2.82 12.41 -2.82
CA ALA A 509 4.05 11.68 -3.14
C ALA A 509 5.14 12.63 -3.66
N ARG A 510 6.40 12.19 -3.57
CA ARG A 510 7.57 12.85 -4.19
C ARG A 510 8.59 11.83 -4.67
N ALA A 511 9.38 12.22 -5.67
CA ALA A 511 10.45 11.42 -6.23
C ALA A 511 11.50 12.30 -6.96
N GLN A 512 12.67 11.74 -7.20
CA GLN A 512 13.60 12.20 -8.24
C GLN A 512 13.43 11.27 -9.45
N VAL A 513 12.93 11.78 -10.57
CA VAL A 513 12.65 10.99 -11.76
C VAL A 513 13.90 10.95 -12.65
N LEU A 514 14.35 9.75 -12.98
CA LEU A 514 15.46 9.51 -13.90
C LEU A 514 14.92 9.39 -15.33
N LEU A 515 15.49 10.20 -16.22
CA LEU A 515 15.21 10.26 -17.64
C LEU A 515 16.47 9.86 -18.43
N ALA A 516 16.27 9.30 -19.62
CA ALA A 516 17.36 8.98 -20.55
C ALA A 516 16.90 9.14 -22.00
N ASP A 517 17.84 9.31 -22.92
CA ASP A 517 17.60 9.20 -24.36
C ASP A 517 17.45 7.71 -24.77
N LYS A 518 18.29 6.84 -24.20
CA LYS A 518 18.25 5.39 -24.34
C LYS A 518 18.33 4.71 -22.97
N ARG A 519 17.56 3.64 -22.80
CA ARG A 519 17.61 2.84 -21.57
C ARG A 519 18.97 2.17 -21.42
N PRO A 520 19.47 2.04 -20.17
CA PRO A 520 20.68 1.29 -19.90
C PRO A 520 20.50 -0.18 -20.26
N GLN A 521 21.60 -0.86 -20.59
CA GLN A 521 21.54 -2.30 -20.82
C GLN A 521 21.18 -3.03 -19.51
N PRO A 522 20.39 -4.12 -19.61
CA PRO A 522 20.07 -4.93 -18.44
C PRO A 522 21.35 -5.49 -17.82
N PRO A 523 21.44 -5.55 -16.48
CA PRO A 523 22.54 -6.23 -15.83
C PRO A 523 22.55 -7.70 -16.26
N GLY A 524 23.73 -8.32 -16.31
CA GLY A 524 23.84 -9.76 -16.50
C GLY A 524 22.99 -10.50 -15.46
N SER A 525 22.35 -11.60 -15.85
CA SER A 525 21.43 -12.34 -14.97
C SER A 525 22.11 -12.55 -13.61
N PRO A 526 21.57 -11.99 -12.51
CA PRO A 526 22.14 -12.24 -11.21
C PRO A 526 22.16 -13.74 -10.99
N LYS A 527 23.30 -14.30 -10.55
CA LYS A 527 23.29 -15.62 -9.92
C LYS A 527 22.46 -15.47 -8.66
N SER A 528 21.15 -15.69 -8.77
CA SER A 528 20.24 -15.62 -7.64
C SER A 528 20.84 -16.50 -6.54
N ALA A 529 21.18 -15.90 -5.41
CA ALA A 529 21.40 -16.68 -4.20
C ALA A 529 20.09 -17.40 -3.93
N SER A 530 20.10 -18.73 -3.88
CA SER A 530 18.88 -19.52 -3.66
C SER A 530 18.10 -18.95 -2.47
N MET A 531 16.86 -18.55 -2.72
CA MET A 531 15.91 -18.15 -1.67
C MET A 531 15.36 -19.38 -0.92
N ASP A 532 15.61 -20.60 -1.41
CA ASP A 532 15.10 -21.85 -0.86
C ASP A 532 13.57 -21.83 -0.72
N LEU A 533 12.88 -21.48 -1.81
CA LEU A 533 11.43 -21.30 -1.83
C LEU A 533 10.69 -22.63 -1.63
N ALA A 534 9.68 -22.62 -0.77
CA ALA A 534 8.71 -23.69 -0.59
C ALA A 534 7.42 -23.38 -1.38
N PRO A 535 6.66 -24.40 -1.80
CA PRO A 535 5.33 -24.21 -2.39
C PRO A 535 4.40 -23.46 -1.44
N TRP A 536 3.52 -22.65 -2.01
CA TRP A 536 2.47 -21.96 -1.26
C TRP A 536 1.20 -22.84 -1.19
N GLU A 537 0.56 -22.92 -0.03
CA GLU A 537 -0.46 -23.95 0.24
C GLU A 537 -1.90 -23.57 -0.16
N ILE A 538 -2.21 -22.27 -0.33
CA ILE A 538 -3.56 -21.81 -0.69
C ILE A 538 -3.63 -21.33 -2.13
N SER A 539 -4.81 -21.39 -2.77
CA SER A 539 -4.95 -20.86 -4.14
C SER A 539 -4.85 -19.33 -4.17
N MET A 540 -4.60 -18.75 -5.35
CA MET A 540 -4.65 -17.30 -5.51
C MET A 540 -6.05 -16.74 -5.22
N ASP A 541 -7.11 -17.44 -5.62
CA ASP A 541 -8.49 -17.05 -5.28
C ASP A 541 -8.67 -16.97 -3.76
N GLN A 542 -8.15 -17.95 -3.01
CA GLN A 542 -8.15 -17.90 -1.55
C GLN A 542 -7.28 -16.76 -1.03
N ALA A 543 -6.13 -16.47 -1.62
CA ALA A 543 -5.26 -15.37 -1.18
C ALA A 543 -5.92 -13.99 -1.39
N TYR A 544 -6.60 -13.77 -2.51
CA TYR A 544 -7.41 -12.56 -2.73
C TYR A 544 -8.62 -12.50 -1.81
N ASP A 545 -9.29 -13.63 -1.62
CA ASP A 545 -10.45 -13.69 -0.74
C ASP A 545 -10.06 -13.60 0.74
N THR A 546 -8.81 -13.87 1.16
CA THR A 546 -8.40 -13.97 2.59
C THR A 546 -7.34 -12.99 3.07
N ILE A 547 -6.45 -12.50 2.20
CA ILE A 547 -5.25 -11.75 2.59
C ILE A 547 -5.18 -10.39 1.90
N LEU A 548 -5.43 -10.35 0.59
CA LEU A 548 -5.34 -9.13 -0.22
C LEU A 548 -6.70 -8.39 -0.22
N PHE A 549 -6.67 -7.09 -0.55
CA PHE A 549 -7.86 -6.23 -0.63
C PHE A 549 -8.24 -5.84 -2.08
N HIS A 550 -7.59 -6.48 -3.05
CA HIS A 550 -7.72 -6.17 -4.47
C HIS A 550 -8.88 -6.96 -5.09
N ASP A 551 -9.61 -6.31 -6.00
CA ASP A 551 -10.71 -6.92 -6.76
C ASP A 551 -10.46 -6.75 -8.27
N GLY A 552 -11.32 -7.34 -9.10
CA GLY A 552 -11.38 -7.11 -10.54
C GLY A 552 -10.03 -7.26 -11.25
N GLU A 553 -9.59 -6.19 -11.91
CA GLU A 553 -8.36 -6.21 -12.72
C GLU A 553 -7.06 -6.17 -11.89
N LEU A 554 -7.14 -5.79 -10.61
CA LEU A 554 -5.99 -5.82 -9.71
C LEU A 554 -5.80 -7.18 -9.02
N GLN A 555 -6.64 -8.18 -9.32
CA GLN A 555 -6.32 -9.58 -9.06
C GLN A 555 -5.32 -10.11 -10.10
N CYS A 556 -4.16 -9.46 -10.17
CA CYS A 556 -3.21 -9.58 -11.28
C CYS A 556 -2.10 -10.63 -11.08
N ILE A 557 -1.80 -11.02 -9.84
CA ILE A 557 -0.93 -12.18 -9.56
C ILE A 557 -1.65 -13.45 -10.03
N SER A 558 -1.06 -14.12 -11.01
CA SER A 558 -1.59 -15.36 -11.59
C SER A 558 -1.11 -16.61 -10.87
N ASP A 559 0.07 -16.58 -10.27
CA ASP A 559 0.66 -17.72 -9.56
C ASP A 559 1.71 -17.28 -8.52
N ILE A 560 1.84 -18.07 -7.45
CA ILE A 560 2.92 -17.92 -6.46
C ILE A 560 3.91 -19.07 -6.69
N CYS A 561 5.05 -18.76 -7.31
CA CYS A 561 6.10 -19.74 -7.60
C CYS A 561 6.66 -20.38 -6.31
N GLY A 562 6.70 -19.60 -5.22
CA GLY A 562 7.04 -20.09 -3.89
C GLY A 562 7.44 -18.97 -2.92
N VAL A 563 7.56 -19.33 -1.65
CA VAL A 563 7.85 -18.41 -0.55
C VAL A 563 8.89 -19.00 0.41
N SER A 564 9.67 -18.15 1.07
CA SER A 564 10.52 -18.52 2.21
C SER A 564 10.74 -17.30 3.13
N PRO A 565 11.35 -17.47 4.32
CA PRO A 565 11.76 -16.34 5.15
C PRO A 565 12.75 -15.35 4.50
N LYS A 566 13.31 -15.67 3.32
CA LYS A 566 14.20 -14.78 2.58
C LYS A 566 13.47 -13.97 1.50
N GLY A 567 12.29 -14.42 1.05
CA GLY A 567 11.60 -13.77 -0.06
C GLY A 567 10.42 -14.56 -0.63
N ILE A 568 9.78 -14.00 -1.65
CA ILE A 568 8.69 -14.61 -2.41
C ILE A 568 8.92 -14.40 -3.90
N GLU A 569 8.41 -15.32 -4.70
CA GLU A 569 8.37 -15.17 -6.15
C GLU A 569 6.96 -15.39 -6.68
N VAL A 570 6.51 -14.49 -7.55
CA VAL A 570 5.16 -14.49 -8.13
C VAL A 570 5.19 -14.24 -9.64
N MET A 571 4.14 -14.68 -10.32
CA MET A 571 3.86 -14.40 -11.73
C MET A 571 2.71 -13.40 -11.84
N THR A 572 2.81 -12.45 -12.78
CA THR A 572 1.74 -11.49 -13.10
C THR A 572 1.70 -11.24 -14.61
N THR A 573 0.66 -10.57 -15.08
CA THR A 573 0.56 -10.00 -16.43
C THR A 573 0.79 -8.49 -16.40
N THR A 574 0.72 -7.83 -17.57
CA THR A 574 0.89 -6.38 -17.74
C THR A 574 -0.43 -5.65 -17.92
N ALA A 575 -0.46 -4.37 -17.55
CA ALA A 575 -1.69 -3.56 -17.56
C ALA A 575 -2.29 -3.46 -18.98
N PRO A 576 -3.62 -3.39 -19.12
CA PRO A 576 -4.26 -3.09 -20.41
C PRO A 576 -3.93 -1.67 -20.88
N ASP A 577 -4.41 -1.26 -22.07
CA ASP A 577 -4.25 0.13 -22.53
C ASP A 577 -4.79 1.11 -21.49
N ILE A 578 -4.12 2.25 -21.32
CA ILE A 578 -4.46 3.28 -20.32
C ILE A 578 -5.92 3.74 -20.41
N ARG A 579 -6.56 3.67 -21.58
CA ARG A 579 -7.97 4.02 -21.80
C ARG A 579 -8.96 3.01 -21.23
N ALA A 580 -8.52 1.79 -20.94
CA ALA A 580 -9.34 0.80 -20.25
C ALA A 580 -9.60 1.24 -18.80
N TRP A 581 -8.63 1.92 -18.19
CA TRP A 581 -8.72 2.37 -16.79
C TRP A 581 -9.17 3.81 -16.65
N TYR A 582 -8.82 4.68 -17.60
CA TYR A 582 -9.17 6.09 -17.55
C TYR A 582 -10.07 6.51 -18.71
N LYS A 583 -11.19 7.16 -18.38
CA LYS A 583 -12.05 7.82 -19.36
C LYS A 583 -11.31 8.97 -20.07
N THR A 584 -10.55 9.74 -19.30
CA THR A 584 -9.68 10.82 -19.80
C THR A 584 -8.24 10.56 -19.31
N PRO A 585 -7.41 9.84 -20.09
CA PRO A 585 -6.07 9.46 -19.66
C PRO A 585 -5.10 10.64 -19.68
N HIS A 586 -4.18 10.70 -18.71
CA HIS A 586 -3.11 11.72 -18.64
C HIS A 586 -2.02 11.56 -19.70
N ALA A 587 -1.91 10.36 -20.30
CA ALA A 587 -0.88 9.99 -21.27
C ALA A 587 -1.45 9.08 -22.37
N ARG A 588 -0.65 8.85 -23.42
CA ARG A 588 -1.02 7.94 -24.53
C ARG A 588 -0.77 6.46 -24.22
N GLN A 589 0.12 6.17 -23.28
CA GLN A 589 0.56 4.85 -22.86
C GLN A 589 1.17 4.96 -21.48
N TRP A 590 1.27 3.84 -20.75
CA TRP A 590 2.01 3.74 -19.49
C TRP A 590 3.51 4.01 -19.70
N ALA A 591 4.10 4.82 -18.84
CA ALA A 591 5.55 4.99 -18.75
C ALA A 591 6.16 3.93 -17.83
N MET A 592 5.47 3.62 -16.73
CA MET A 592 5.72 2.48 -15.85
C MET A 592 4.47 1.61 -15.82
N ASP A 593 4.60 0.29 -15.95
CA ASP A 593 3.44 -0.60 -15.88
C ASP A 593 2.88 -0.61 -14.44
N PRO A 594 1.68 -0.06 -14.20
CA PRO A 594 1.14 0.05 -12.86
C PRO A 594 0.69 -1.31 -12.30
N MET A 595 0.24 -2.24 -13.14
CA MET A 595 -0.24 -3.54 -12.68
C MET A 595 0.91 -4.43 -12.21
N VAL A 596 2.03 -4.43 -12.93
CA VAL A 596 3.25 -5.15 -12.53
C VAL A 596 3.83 -4.57 -11.25
N LEU A 597 3.83 -3.25 -11.10
CA LEU A 597 4.34 -2.60 -9.90
C LEU A 597 3.43 -2.85 -8.69
N ASP A 598 2.12 -2.86 -8.90
CA ASP A 598 1.15 -3.19 -7.84
C ASP A 598 1.24 -4.66 -7.43
N ALA A 599 1.39 -5.59 -8.38
CA ALA A 599 1.66 -7.00 -8.12
C ALA A 599 2.92 -7.21 -7.25
N ALA A 600 3.94 -6.38 -7.41
CA ALA A 600 5.11 -6.39 -6.53
C ALA A 600 4.75 -6.02 -5.08
N PHE A 601 3.92 -4.99 -4.90
CA PHE A 601 3.44 -4.60 -3.57
C PHE A 601 2.50 -5.66 -2.96
N GLN A 602 1.67 -6.31 -3.78
CA GLN A 602 0.86 -7.46 -3.36
C GLN A 602 1.72 -8.64 -2.92
N ALA A 603 2.82 -8.93 -3.63
CA ALA A 603 3.76 -9.98 -3.23
C ALA A 603 4.39 -9.68 -1.86
N ALA A 604 4.71 -8.41 -1.56
CA ALA A 604 5.16 -8.03 -0.22
C ALA A 604 4.09 -8.25 0.87
N ILE A 605 2.80 -8.01 0.56
CA ILE A 605 1.69 -8.33 1.48
C ILE A 605 1.63 -9.83 1.75
N LEU A 606 1.66 -10.66 0.70
CA LEU A 606 1.60 -12.12 0.80
C LEU A 606 2.77 -12.68 1.62
N TRP A 607 3.99 -12.22 1.33
CA TRP A 607 5.18 -12.59 2.09
C TRP A 607 5.05 -12.22 3.57
N THR A 608 4.59 -11.00 3.85
CA THR A 608 4.39 -10.52 5.22
C THR A 608 3.36 -11.37 5.96
N PHE A 609 2.27 -11.73 5.30
CA PHE A 609 1.24 -12.57 5.90
C PHE A 609 1.77 -13.95 6.26
N HIS A 610 2.47 -14.60 5.33
CA HIS A 610 3.06 -15.92 5.53
C HIS A 610 4.06 -15.96 6.69
N ASN A 611 4.97 -14.99 6.73
CA ASN A 611 6.10 -15.01 7.64
C ASN A 611 5.83 -14.31 8.97
N CYS A 612 4.86 -13.39 9.02
CA CYS A 612 4.61 -12.53 10.18
C CYS A 612 3.19 -12.64 10.73
N GLY A 613 2.24 -13.25 10.01
CA GLY A 613 0.81 -13.23 10.37
C GLY A 613 0.19 -11.84 10.32
N LYS A 614 0.81 -10.90 9.60
CA LYS A 614 0.39 -9.50 9.44
C LYS A 614 0.37 -9.12 7.96
N VAL A 615 -0.25 -8.00 7.61
CA VAL A 615 -0.16 -7.42 6.27
C VAL A 615 0.59 -6.08 6.32
N CYS A 616 0.97 -5.56 5.15
CA CYS A 616 1.72 -4.31 5.05
C CYS A 616 1.17 -3.37 3.96
N LEU A 617 1.54 -2.09 4.01
CA LEU A 617 1.33 -1.14 2.92
C LEU A 617 2.66 -0.47 2.51
N PRO A 618 2.87 -0.21 1.21
CA PRO A 618 4.10 0.40 0.73
C PRO A 618 4.24 1.84 1.23
N ALA A 619 5.44 2.25 1.64
CA ALA A 619 5.74 3.59 2.13
C ALA A 619 6.77 4.32 1.27
N SER A 620 7.81 3.63 0.83
CA SER A 620 8.87 4.23 0.02
C SER A 620 9.68 3.18 -0.73
N PHE A 621 10.47 3.63 -1.70
CA PHE A 621 11.59 2.88 -2.22
C PHE A 621 12.73 3.81 -2.62
N ALA A 622 13.96 3.36 -2.42
CA ALA A 622 15.15 4.19 -2.63
C ALA A 622 15.47 4.35 -4.12
N ASP A 623 15.31 3.28 -4.91
CA ASP A 623 15.77 3.23 -6.29
C ASP A 623 14.88 2.31 -7.14
N LEU A 624 14.45 2.79 -8.30
CA LEU A 624 13.79 2.03 -9.35
C LEU A 624 14.56 2.25 -10.66
N ARG A 625 14.86 1.18 -11.38
CA ARG A 625 15.55 1.22 -12.68
C ARG A 625 14.83 0.37 -13.71
N ILE A 626 14.68 0.93 -14.91
CA ILE A 626 14.05 0.29 -16.06
C ILE A 626 15.08 0.03 -17.14
N PHE A 627 15.31 -1.25 -17.46
CA PHE A 627 16.28 -1.68 -18.46
C PHE A 627 15.61 -2.02 -19.80
N ARG A 628 14.39 -2.58 -19.75
CA ARG A 628 13.59 -2.94 -20.94
C ARG A 628 12.15 -2.46 -20.79
N ALA A 629 11.41 -2.44 -21.90
CA ALA A 629 9.98 -2.18 -21.85
C ALA A 629 9.26 -3.41 -21.28
N PHE A 630 8.25 -3.18 -20.46
CA PHE A 630 7.35 -4.25 -20.04
C PHE A 630 6.58 -4.80 -21.25
N PRO A 631 6.28 -6.11 -21.27
CA PRO A 631 5.41 -6.73 -22.25
C PRO A 631 4.11 -5.96 -22.48
N ARG A 632 3.64 -5.84 -23.73
CA ARG A 632 2.42 -5.07 -24.06
C ARG A 632 1.25 -5.94 -24.54
N GLN A 633 1.45 -7.25 -24.66
CA GLN A 633 0.46 -8.17 -25.23
C GLN A 633 -0.17 -9.01 -24.13
N SER A 634 -1.50 -9.17 -24.21
CA SER A 634 -2.25 -10.13 -23.41
C SER A 634 -1.65 -11.53 -23.56
N GLY A 635 -1.25 -12.13 -22.44
CA GLY A 635 -0.68 -13.48 -22.38
C GLY A 635 0.83 -13.57 -22.08
N GLN A 636 1.58 -12.47 -22.20
CA GLN A 636 2.99 -12.45 -21.76
C GLN A 636 3.08 -12.20 -20.25
N THR A 637 3.88 -13.02 -19.57
CA THR A 637 4.01 -12.98 -18.11
C THR A 637 5.28 -12.28 -17.64
N VAL A 638 5.19 -11.62 -16.49
CA VAL A 638 6.30 -11.01 -15.78
C VAL A 638 6.49 -11.78 -14.47
N ARG A 639 7.71 -12.25 -14.23
CA ARG A 639 8.09 -12.90 -12.98
C ARG A 639 8.68 -11.86 -12.04
N ILE A 640 8.18 -11.79 -10.82
CA ILE A 640 8.62 -10.84 -9.80
C ILE A 640 9.26 -11.61 -8.66
N SER A 641 10.53 -11.31 -8.36
CA SER A 641 11.22 -11.82 -7.19
C SER A 641 11.37 -10.72 -6.17
N PHE A 642 10.85 -10.95 -4.95
CA PHE A 642 11.03 -10.07 -3.81
C PHE A 642 11.97 -10.72 -2.79
N ILE A 643 13.07 -10.04 -2.48
CA ILE A 643 14.03 -10.46 -1.46
C ILE A 643 13.91 -9.53 -0.26
N VAL A 644 13.71 -10.10 0.92
CA VAL A 644 13.63 -9.35 2.18
C VAL A 644 15.02 -9.23 2.78
N ASN A 645 15.42 -7.99 3.03
CA ASN A 645 16.75 -7.65 3.57
C ASN A 645 16.67 -7.28 5.05
N HIS A 646 15.51 -6.81 5.52
CA HIS A 646 15.27 -6.43 6.92
C HIS A 646 13.80 -6.61 7.29
N GLN A 647 13.57 -7.06 8.52
CA GLN A 647 12.25 -7.17 9.12
C GLN A 647 12.34 -6.77 10.60
N ASP A 648 11.42 -5.93 11.05
CA ASP A 648 11.19 -5.63 12.46
C ASP A 648 9.68 -5.70 12.77
N PRO A 649 9.20 -5.48 14.01
CA PRO A 649 7.77 -5.61 14.33
C PRO A 649 6.82 -4.67 13.57
N HIS A 650 7.32 -3.58 12.98
CA HIS A 650 6.55 -2.50 12.37
C HIS A 650 6.79 -2.31 10.88
N LYS A 651 7.85 -2.89 10.31
CA LYS A 651 8.13 -2.75 8.88
C LYS A 651 8.99 -3.85 8.30
N ILE A 652 8.88 -3.98 6.98
CA ILE A 652 9.74 -4.82 6.15
C ILE A 652 10.50 -3.95 5.16
N LYS A 653 11.72 -4.37 4.83
CA LYS A 653 12.50 -3.79 3.73
C LYS A 653 13.04 -4.87 2.80
N GLY A 654 13.11 -4.55 1.52
CA GLY A 654 13.62 -5.49 0.55
C GLY A 654 13.90 -4.89 -0.82
N SER A 655 14.11 -5.78 -1.77
CA SER A 655 14.40 -5.46 -3.16
C SER A 655 13.58 -6.35 -4.09
N PHE A 656 13.11 -5.77 -5.19
CA PHE A 656 12.42 -6.49 -6.25
C PHE A 656 13.27 -6.57 -7.51
N THR A 657 13.20 -7.71 -8.18
CA THR A 657 13.69 -7.89 -9.54
C THR A 657 12.57 -8.39 -10.43
N PHE A 658 12.41 -7.77 -11.59
CA PHE A 658 11.35 -8.08 -12.56
C PHE A 658 11.99 -8.76 -13.76
N PHE A 659 11.47 -9.92 -14.16
CA PHE A 659 11.99 -10.72 -15.26
C PHE A 659 10.95 -10.92 -16.36
N ASP A 660 11.41 -10.98 -17.60
CA ASP A 660 10.60 -11.49 -18.71
C ASP A 660 10.61 -13.02 -18.75
N GLU A 661 9.84 -13.60 -19.67
CA GLU A 661 9.72 -15.06 -19.88
C GLU A 661 11.05 -15.74 -20.24
N THR A 662 12.06 -14.96 -20.67
CA THR A 662 13.40 -15.46 -20.98
C THR A 662 14.38 -15.35 -19.80
N ASN A 663 13.89 -15.00 -18.60
CA ASN A 663 14.69 -14.71 -17.41
C ASN A 663 15.65 -13.52 -17.57
N THR A 664 15.36 -12.59 -18.48
CA THR A 664 16.10 -11.35 -18.60
C THR A 664 15.50 -10.29 -17.67
N VAL A 665 16.36 -9.53 -16.98
CA VAL A 665 15.93 -8.46 -16.08
C VAL A 665 15.30 -7.32 -16.88
N ILE A 666 14.03 -7.01 -16.61
CA ILE A 666 13.29 -5.87 -17.18
C ILE A 666 13.53 -4.62 -16.34
N ALA A 667 13.43 -4.76 -15.03
CA ALA A 667 13.54 -3.69 -14.05
C ALA A 667 14.06 -4.20 -12.71
N SER A 668 14.50 -3.29 -11.85
CA SER A 668 14.83 -3.59 -10.45
C SER A 668 14.39 -2.44 -9.54
N MET A 669 13.92 -2.78 -8.34
CA MET A 669 13.57 -1.81 -7.29
C MET A 669 14.32 -2.16 -6.01
N MET A 670 15.04 -1.21 -5.44
CA MET A 670 15.89 -1.40 -4.26
C MET A 670 15.45 -0.50 -3.12
N GLY A 671 15.64 -1.00 -1.89
CA GLY A 671 15.31 -0.25 -0.68
C GLY A 671 13.81 0.02 -0.54
N PHE A 672 12.97 -0.92 -1.00
CA PHE A 672 11.54 -0.89 -0.76
C PHE A 672 11.29 -0.98 0.76
N GLU A 673 10.39 -0.15 1.27
CA GLU A 673 9.94 -0.16 2.66
C GLU A 673 8.41 -0.22 2.70
N ALA A 674 7.88 -1.14 3.49
CA ALA A 674 6.46 -1.26 3.77
C ALA A 674 6.19 -1.32 5.27
N ILE A 675 5.11 -0.65 5.70
CA ILE A 675 4.72 -0.56 7.10
C ILE A 675 3.73 -1.67 7.42
N MET A 676 3.96 -2.36 8.53
CA MET A 676 3.11 -3.38 9.11
C MET A 676 2.32 -2.83 10.28
N ASP A 677 1.02 -3.10 10.31
CA ASP A 677 0.16 -2.78 11.45
C ASP A 677 -0.79 -3.96 11.75
N PRO A 678 -0.96 -4.38 13.01
CA PRO A 678 -1.85 -5.47 13.37
C PRO A 678 -3.32 -5.25 12.96
N GLY A 679 -3.81 -4.01 12.99
CA GLY A 679 -5.19 -3.67 12.62
C GLY A 679 -5.38 -3.43 11.12
N LEU A 680 -4.35 -3.62 10.30
CA LEU A 680 -4.44 -3.41 8.86
C LEU A 680 -5.19 -4.53 8.14
N LEU A 681 -5.07 -5.77 8.62
CA LEU A 681 -5.78 -6.91 8.03
C LEU A 681 -7.30 -6.73 8.13
N ASP A 682 -7.79 -6.22 9.27
CA ASP A 682 -9.20 -5.89 9.47
C ASP A 682 -9.70 -4.78 8.54
N LYS A 683 -8.79 -3.91 8.05
CA LYS A 683 -9.13 -2.87 7.06
C LYS A 683 -9.09 -3.37 5.64
N PHE A 684 -8.29 -4.40 5.35
CA PHE A 684 -8.28 -5.03 4.03
C PHE A 684 -9.58 -5.78 3.75
N LYS A 685 -10.30 -6.14 4.81
CA LYS A 685 -11.59 -6.82 4.74
C LYS A 685 -12.64 -6.12 5.54
N SER A 686 -13.53 -5.40 4.87
CA SER A 686 -14.71 -4.91 5.55
C SER A 686 -15.60 -6.06 6.00
N THR A 687 -16.07 -5.98 7.24
CA THR A 687 -17.06 -6.93 7.74
C THR A 687 -18.43 -6.49 7.19
N PRO A 688 -19.11 -7.32 6.37
CA PRO A 688 -20.45 -6.99 5.91
C PRO A 688 -21.43 -6.96 7.08
N LEU A 689 -22.52 -6.18 6.96
CA LEU A 689 -23.57 -6.16 7.98
C LEU A 689 -24.23 -7.55 8.09
N PHE A 690 -24.43 -8.17 6.93
CA PHE A 690 -24.83 -9.58 6.79
C PHE A 690 -23.91 -10.24 5.77
N ASP A 691 -23.18 -11.26 6.20
CA ASP A 691 -22.39 -12.12 5.32
C ASP A 691 -23.26 -13.18 4.63
N ARG A 692 -22.65 -13.93 3.70
CA ARG A 692 -23.31 -14.98 2.94
C ARG A 692 -23.92 -16.04 3.85
N ASP A 693 -23.25 -16.39 4.95
CA ASP A 693 -23.72 -17.41 5.89
C ASP A 693 -25.01 -16.98 6.60
N LYS A 694 -25.10 -15.74 7.07
CA LYS A 694 -26.34 -15.19 7.64
C LYS A 694 -27.47 -15.14 6.61
N ILE A 695 -27.18 -14.75 5.36
CA ILE A 695 -28.20 -14.70 4.31
C ILE A 695 -28.66 -16.13 3.95
N LEU A 696 -27.73 -17.10 3.88
CA LEU A 696 -28.05 -18.51 3.68
C LEU A 696 -28.84 -19.11 4.85
N ALA A 697 -28.60 -18.69 6.09
CA ALA A 697 -29.42 -19.08 7.22
C ALA A 697 -30.88 -18.64 7.04
N PHE A 698 -31.12 -17.45 6.48
CA PHE A 698 -32.47 -17.07 6.08
C PHE A 698 -33.01 -17.92 4.90
N ALA A 699 -32.19 -18.23 3.89
CA ALA A 699 -32.62 -19.01 2.73
C ALA A 699 -32.99 -20.46 3.07
N GLN A 700 -32.19 -21.15 3.90
CA GLN A 700 -32.32 -22.60 4.15
C GLN A 700 -32.11 -23.05 5.61
N GLY A 701 -31.68 -22.16 6.51
CA GLY A 701 -31.44 -22.45 7.93
C GLY A 701 -32.45 -21.79 8.87
N ASN A 702 -31.98 -21.37 10.05
CA ASN A 702 -32.78 -20.66 11.06
C ASN A 702 -32.84 -19.15 10.72
N PRO A 703 -34.03 -18.56 10.50
CA PRO A 703 -34.16 -17.12 10.28
C PRO A 703 -33.59 -16.26 11.40
N SER A 704 -33.60 -16.74 12.65
CA SER A 704 -33.05 -15.99 13.78
C SER A 704 -31.53 -15.84 13.74
N GLU A 705 -30.80 -16.72 13.05
CA GLU A 705 -29.35 -16.58 12.83
C GLU A 705 -29.04 -15.39 11.89
N ALA A 706 -29.98 -15.05 11.01
CA ALA A 706 -29.93 -13.84 10.21
C ALA A 706 -30.42 -12.62 10.99
N PHE A 707 -31.68 -12.63 11.43
CA PHE A 707 -32.39 -11.43 11.88
C PHE A 707 -32.54 -11.27 13.40
N GLY A 708 -32.01 -12.21 14.18
CA GLY A 708 -32.00 -12.16 15.65
C GLY A 708 -33.33 -12.54 16.30
N GLU A 709 -33.50 -12.08 17.54
CA GLU A 709 -34.57 -12.51 18.46
C GLU A 709 -36.00 -12.48 17.87
N PRO A 710 -36.43 -11.42 17.15
CA PRO A 710 -37.80 -11.36 16.64
C PRO A 710 -38.16 -12.50 15.66
N TYR A 711 -37.15 -13.13 15.06
CA TYR A 711 -37.32 -14.19 14.06
C TYR A 711 -37.25 -15.60 14.63
N LYS A 712 -36.99 -15.78 15.94
CA LYS A 712 -36.97 -17.12 16.58
C LYS A 712 -38.28 -17.89 16.43
N VAL A 713 -39.41 -17.18 16.36
CA VAL A 713 -40.71 -17.81 16.13
C VAL A 713 -40.73 -18.60 14.82
N PHE A 714 -39.94 -18.17 13.82
CA PHE A 714 -39.86 -18.85 12.52
C PHE A 714 -38.85 -20.01 12.47
N ASP A 715 -38.09 -20.24 13.55
CA ASP A 715 -37.15 -21.38 13.60
C ASP A 715 -37.90 -22.70 13.80
N LYS A 716 -39.03 -22.69 14.53
CA LYS A 716 -39.77 -23.90 14.90
C LYS A 716 -41.29 -23.77 14.95
N GLU A 717 -41.83 -22.59 15.25
CA GLU A 717 -43.26 -22.42 15.56
C GLU A 717 -44.08 -21.98 14.35
N ARG A 718 -43.51 -21.11 13.51
CA ARG A 718 -44.15 -20.53 12.33
C ARG A 718 -43.29 -20.72 11.09
N GLU A 719 -43.92 -20.75 9.94
CA GLU A 719 -43.23 -20.80 8.65
C GLU A 719 -43.15 -19.40 8.03
N ILE A 720 -42.08 -19.13 7.29
CA ILE A 720 -41.82 -17.86 6.62
C ILE A 720 -41.45 -18.11 5.16
N ALA A 721 -41.83 -17.18 4.28
CA ALA A 721 -41.30 -17.15 2.93
C ALA A 721 -39.76 -17.01 2.96
N ARG A 722 -39.07 -17.88 2.22
CA ARG A 722 -37.61 -17.97 2.19
C ARG A 722 -37.06 -17.23 0.97
N LEU A 723 -35.73 -17.06 0.90
CA LEU A 723 -35.05 -16.81 -0.37
C LEU A 723 -34.82 -18.13 -1.11
N PRO A 724 -34.49 -18.09 -2.41
CA PRO A 724 -33.91 -19.24 -3.09
C PRO A 724 -32.62 -19.70 -2.40
N ARG A 725 -32.26 -20.97 -2.56
CA ARG A 725 -31.00 -21.56 -2.07
C ARG A 725 -30.10 -22.02 -3.22
N PRO A 726 -28.81 -22.31 -2.99
CA PRO A 726 -27.94 -22.85 -4.03
C PRO A 726 -28.57 -24.09 -4.70
N PRO A 727 -28.45 -24.24 -6.03
CA PRO A 727 -27.61 -23.45 -6.95
C PRO A 727 -28.24 -22.15 -7.50
N TYR A 728 -29.40 -21.71 -7.00
CA TYR A 728 -30.14 -20.52 -7.49
C TYR A 728 -30.10 -19.31 -6.56
N PHE A 729 -28.97 -19.12 -5.88
CA PHE A 729 -28.81 -18.13 -4.82
C PHE A 729 -27.74 -17.11 -5.18
N PHE A 730 -28.14 -15.85 -5.29
CA PHE A 730 -27.35 -14.78 -5.92
C PHE A 730 -27.16 -13.57 -5.00
N MET A 731 -26.88 -13.82 -3.72
CA MET A 731 -26.57 -12.79 -2.73
C MET A 731 -25.37 -13.21 -1.87
N ASP A 732 -24.31 -12.42 -1.84
CA ASP A 732 -23.10 -12.70 -1.03
C ASP A 732 -23.03 -11.89 0.25
N ALA A 733 -23.46 -10.63 0.22
CA ALA A 733 -23.43 -9.79 1.40
C ALA A 733 -24.45 -8.66 1.33
N VAL A 734 -24.84 -8.15 2.50
CA VAL A 734 -25.47 -6.84 2.68
C VAL A 734 -24.44 -5.90 3.28
N THR A 735 -24.05 -4.89 2.53
CA THR A 735 -22.96 -3.96 2.89
C THR A 735 -23.47 -2.65 3.47
N LYS A 736 -24.71 -2.27 3.15
CA LYS A 736 -25.32 -1.04 3.66
C LYS A 736 -26.83 -1.20 3.83
N ILE A 737 -27.37 -0.62 4.90
CA ILE A 737 -28.81 -0.60 5.21
C ILE A 737 -29.18 0.78 5.72
N ASP A 738 -29.98 1.53 4.95
CA ASP A 738 -30.60 2.79 5.37
C ASP A 738 -32.08 2.61 5.81
N HIS A 739 -32.60 1.38 5.70
CA HIS A 739 -33.97 1.02 6.09
C HIS A 739 -34.01 0.60 7.57
N PRO A 740 -35.02 0.99 8.37
CA PRO A 740 -35.14 0.54 9.74
C PRO A 740 -35.48 -0.96 9.84
N ALA A 741 -34.86 -1.67 10.79
CA ALA A 741 -35.18 -3.07 11.06
C ALA A 741 -36.64 -3.23 11.52
N TRP A 742 -37.31 -4.27 11.01
CA TRP A 742 -38.62 -4.74 11.45
C TRP A 742 -39.76 -3.72 11.34
N GLN A 743 -39.64 -2.75 10.44
CA GLN A 743 -40.69 -1.76 10.18
C GLN A 743 -41.17 -1.89 8.74
N THR A 744 -42.41 -2.37 8.55
CA THR A 744 -42.95 -2.56 7.20
C THR A 744 -43.45 -1.22 6.66
N ALA A 745 -42.53 -0.39 6.18
CA ALA A 745 -42.81 0.97 5.70
C ALA A 745 -41.88 1.34 4.52
N PRO A 746 -42.30 2.26 3.64
CA PRO A 746 -41.45 2.76 2.57
C PRO A 746 -40.22 3.54 3.07
N GLY A 747 -39.14 3.51 2.31
CA GLY A 747 -37.91 4.28 2.55
C GLY A 747 -36.66 3.41 2.62
N GLY A 748 -35.50 4.04 2.77
CA GLY A 748 -34.20 3.36 2.97
C GLY A 748 -33.70 2.55 1.77
N TRP A 749 -32.49 2.84 1.30
CA TRP A 749 -31.79 1.95 0.37
C TRP A 749 -31.07 0.85 1.16
N ILE A 750 -31.09 -0.36 0.63
CA ILE A 750 -30.09 -1.38 0.98
C ILE A 750 -29.12 -1.55 -0.19
N GLU A 751 -27.88 -1.92 0.13
CA GLU A 751 -26.88 -2.31 -0.86
C GLU A 751 -26.41 -3.73 -0.56
N THR A 752 -26.47 -4.59 -1.57
CA THR A 752 -26.03 -5.97 -1.53
C THR A 752 -24.99 -6.21 -2.61
N THR A 753 -24.20 -7.28 -2.48
CA THR A 753 -23.21 -7.68 -3.50
C THR A 753 -23.43 -9.12 -3.93
N TYR A 754 -23.02 -9.41 -5.17
CA TYR A 754 -22.94 -10.76 -5.72
C TYR A 754 -21.69 -10.88 -6.62
N LYS A 755 -20.83 -11.87 -6.35
CA LYS A 755 -19.63 -12.21 -7.13
C LYS A 755 -20.04 -13.21 -8.20
N ILE A 756 -19.91 -12.80 -9.46
CA ILE A 756 -20.19 -13.67 -10.60
C ILE A 756 -19.04 -14.68 -10.73
N ASP A 757 -19.32 -15.95 -10.49
CA ASP A 757 -18.37 -17.03 -10.75
C ASP A 757 -18.21 -17.22 -12.27
N LYS A 758 -16.97 -17.14 -12.75
CA LYS A 758 -16.62 -17.29 -14.17
C LYS A 758 -16.96 -18.67 -14.73
N ASP A 759 -17.03 -19.67 -13.85
CA ASP A 759 -17.30 -21.07 -14.15
C ASP A 759 -18.73 -21.48 -13.74
N ALA A 760 -19.60 -20.52 -13.42
CA ALA A 760 -20.98 -20.79 -13.07
C ALA A 760 -21.72 -21.61 -14.15
N TRP A 761 -22.48 -22.61 -13.70
CA TRP A 761 -23.18 -23.59 -14.54
C TRP A 761 -24.03 -22.96 -15.65
N TYR A 762 -24.63 -21.79 -15.39
CA TYR A 762 -25.53 -21.12 -16.32
C TYR A 762 -24.82 -20.54 -17.56
N PHE A 763 -23.50 -20.29 -17.51
CA PHE A 763 -22.74 -19.90 -18.70
C PHE A 763 -22.52 -21.08 -19.63
N ALA A 764 -22.18 -22.24 -19.07
CA ALA A 764 -22.07 -23.50 -19.82
C ALA A 764 -23.42 -23.89 -20.41
N ALA A 765 -24.50 -23.84 -19.61
CA ALA A 765 -25.85 -24.16 -20.07
C ALA A 765 -26.39 -23.20 -21.14
N ASN A 766 -25.99 -21.92 -21.12
CA ASN A 766 -26.42 -20.95 -22.14
C ASN A 766 -25.59 -20.99 -23.42
N HIS A 767 -24.46 -21.73 -23.43
CA HIS A 767 -23.44 -21.68 -24.49
C HIS A 767 -22.95 -20.26 -24.80
N SER A 768 -22.83 -19.41 -23.77
CA SER A 768 -22.50 -17.99 -23.94
C SER A 768 -21.69 -17.46 -22.76
N ASP A 769 -20.92 -16.41 -23.01
CA ASP A 769 -20.27 -15.63 -21.96
C ASP A 769 -21.25 -14.64 -21.29
N THR A 770 -22.42 -14.41 -21.89
CA THR A 770 -23.46 -13.52 -21.37
C THR A 770 -24.34 -14.24 -20.34
N MET A 771 -24.60 -13.56 -19.22
CA MET A 771 -25.49 -14.05 -18.16
C MET A 771 -26.93 -14.20 -18.70
N PRO A 772 -27.58 -15.36 -18.51
CA PRO A 772 -28.98 -15.55 -18.90
C PRO A 772 -29.92 -14.59 -18.17
N PHE A 773 -31.02 -14.22 -18.81
CA PHE A 773 -31.91 -13.20 -18.28
C PHE A 773 -32.56 -13.63 -16.97
N CYS A 774 -32.93 -14.91 -16.82
CA CYS A 774 -33.46 -15.38 -15.53
C CYS A 774 -32.48 -15.15 -14.37
N ILE A 775 -31.17 -15.34 -14.59
CA ILE A 775 -30.15 -15.16 -13.56
C ILE A 775 -30.01 -13.67 -13.23
N LEU A 776 -29.91 -12.82 -14.26
CA LEU A 776 -29.87 -11.37 -14.08
C LEU A 776 -31.08 -10.86 -13.29
N LEU A 777 -32.27 -11.36 -13.61
CA LEU A 777 -33.50 -10.95 -12.95
C LEU A 777 -33.49 -11.38 -11.48
N GLU A 778 -33.05 -12.60 -11.16
CA GLU A 778 -32.92 -13.06 -9.77
C GLU A 778 -31.88 -12.28 -8.98
N VAL A 779 -30.74 -11.94 -9.58
CA VAL A 779 -29.73 -11.04 -8.98
C VAL A 779 -30.39 -9.72 -8.55
N ALA A 780 -31.30 -9.18 -9.37
CA ALA A 780 -32.01 -7.95 -9.05
C ALA A 780 -33.16 -8.14 -8.02
N LEU A 781 -33.83 -9.30 -8.03
CA LEU A 781 -35.06 -9.54 -7.28
C LEU A 781 -34.86 -10.14 -5.88
N GLN A 782 -33.87 -11.02 -5.66
CA GLN A 782 -33.64 -11.63 -4.35
C GLN A 782 -33.40 -10.61 -3.23
N PRO A 783 -32.66 -9.49 -3.45
CA PRO A 783 -32.53 -8.44 -2.45
C PRO A 783 -33.87 -7.79 -2.04
N CYS A 784 -34.89 -7.79 -2.92
CA CYS A 784 -36.24 -7.32 -2.56
C CYS A 784 -36.89 -8.25 -1.53
N GLY A 785 -36.78 -9.58 -1.71
CA GLY A 785 -37.27 -10.56 -0.75
C GLY A 785 -36.54 -10.49 0.59
N TRP A 786 -35.23 -10.28 0.54
CA TRP A 786 -34.43 -10.06 1.75
C TRP A 786 -34.86 -8.77 2.48
N LEU A 787 -35.04 -7.65 1.75
CA LEU A 787 -35.50 -6.39 2.32
C LEU A 787 -36.90 -6.52 2.94
N ALA A 788 -37.81 -7.24 2.29
CA ALA A 788 -39.15 -7.46 2.80
C ALA A 788 -39.14 -8.24 4.13
N ALA A 789 -38.26 -9.24 4.25
CA ALA A 789 -38.02 -9.95 5.50
C ALA A 789 -37.37 -9.02 6.54
N TYR A 790 -36.31 -8.29 6.19
CA TYR A 790 -35.66 -7.36 7.11
C TYR A 790 -36.62 -6.27 7.62
N GLY A 791 -37.49 -5.76 6.76
CA GLY A 791 -38.58 -4.82 7.08
C GLY A 791 -39.73 -5.43 7.87
N GLY A 792 -39.67 -6.70 8.25
CA GLY A 792 -40.62 -7.32 9.18
C GLY A 792 -41.97 -7.71 8.57
N ALA A 793 -42.10 -7.84 7.24
CA ALA A 793 -43.39 -8.11 6.61
C ALA A 793 -44.08 -9.36 7.20
N ALA A 794 -43.33 -10.44 7.44
CA ALA A 794 -43.84 -11.68 8.03
C ALA A 794 -44.23 -11.56 9.51
N LEU A 795 -43.70 -10.56 10.23
CA LEU A 795 -44.03 -10.31 11.63
C LEU A 795 -45.40 -9.64 11.81
N THR A 796 -45.99 -9.10 10.74
CA THR A 796 -47.26 -8.34 10.80
C THR A 796 -48.52 -9.20 10.84
N CYS A 797 -48.40 -10.49 10.55
CA CYS A 797 -49.50 -11.46 10.54
C CYS A 797 -49.07 -12.72 11.30
N GLU A 798 -50.01 -13.52 11.81
CA GLU A 798 -49.71 -14.84 12.40
C GLU A 798 -49.75 -15.97 11.36
N ASP A 799 -50.61 -15.85 10.34
CA ASP A 799 -50.74 -16.83 9.27
C ASP A 799 -49.47 -16.97 8.42
N ARG A 800 -49.30 -18.15 7.82
CA ARG A 800 -48.25 -18.38 6.82
C ARG A 800 -48.51 -17.50 5.59
N LEU A 801 -47.53 -16.66 5.27
CA LEU A 801 -47.54 -15.82 4.08
C LEU A 801 -46.61 -16.39 2.99
N HIS A 802 -47.12 -16.45 1.77
CA HIS A 802 -46.39 -16.82 0.57
C HIS A 802 -45.94 -15.57 -0.18
N PHE A 803 -44.67 -15.52 -0.56
CA PHE A 803 -44.07 -14.38 -1.27
C PHE A 803 -44.08 -14.63 -2.78
N ARG A 804 -44.69 -13.72 -3.54
CA ARG A 804 -44.78 -13.83 -5.01
C ARG A 804 -44.46 -12.50 -5.66
N ASN A 805 -43.64 -12.53 -6.71
CA ASN A 805 -43.52 -11.38 -7.60
C ASN A 805 -44.85 -11.21 -8.34
N LEU A 806 -45.31 -9.97 -8.52
CA LEU A 806 -46.56 -9.65 -9.19
C LEU A 806 -46.33 -8.96 -10.54
N GLY A 807 -45.11 -8.48 -10.77
CA GLY A 807 -44.68 -7.88 -12.01
C GLY A 807 -43.54 -6.89 -11.81
N GLY A 808 -43.16 -6.25 -12.91
CA GLY A 808 -42.17 -5.21 -12.91
C GLY A 808 -41.91 -4.67 -14.30
N LYS A 809 -41.16 -3.58 -14.32
CA LYS A 809 -40.77 -2.87 -15.52
C LYS A 809 -39.32 -2.44 -15.38
N ALA A 810 -38.48 -2.82 -16.32
CA ALA A 810 -37.05 -2.62 -16.21
C ALA A 810 -36.38 -2.45 -17.57
N LYS A 811 -35.14 -1.98 -17.54
CA LYS A 811 -34.31 -1.73 -18.71
C LYS A 811 -32.90 -2.25 -18.46
N LEU A 812 -32.42 -3.08 -19.38
CA LEU A 812 -31.01 -3.47 -19.43
C LEU A 812 -30.21 -2.34 -20.07
N ILE A 813 -29.18 -1.87 -19.39
CA ILE A 813 -28.24 -0.86 -19.91
C ILE A 813 -27.04 -1.56 -20.55
N LYS A 814 -26.53 -2.62 -19.90
CA LYS A 814 -25.36 -3.39 -20.36
C LYS A 814 -25.44 -4.85 -19.96
N ASN A 815 -25.08 -5.76 -20.85
CA ASN A 815 -25.04 -7.19 -20.53
C ASN A 815 -23.90 -7.53 -19.54
N LEU A 816 -24.19 -8.38 -18.56
CA LEU A 816 -23.19 -8.96 -17.65
C LEU A 816 -22.58 -10.22 -18.28
N THR A 817 -21.29 -10.42 -18.06
CA THR A 817 -20.54 -11.57 -18.57
C THR A 817 -19.87 -12.35 -17.45
N ARG A 818 -19.31 -13.52 -17.77
CA ARG A 818 -18.51 -14.33 -16.84
C ARG A 818 -17.30 -13.61 -16.23
N THR A 819 -16.88 -12.49 -16.84
CA THR A 819 -15.75 -11.67 -16.38
C THR A 819 -16.19 -10.34 -15.75
N SER A 820 -17.48 -10.15 -15.49
CA SER A 820 -17.99 -8.91 -14.89
C SER A 820 -17.60 -8.75 -13.42
N GLY A 821 -17.15 -9.81 -12.74
CA GLY A 821 -16.70 -9.75 -11.34
C GLY A 821 -17.84 -9.52 -10.36
N VAL A 822 -17.65 -8.62 -9.40
CA VAL A 822 -18.66 -8.28 -8.39
C VAL A 822 -19.67 -7.27 -8.94
N VAL A 823 -20.94 -7.55 -8.71
CA VAL A 823 -22.04 -6.61 -8.95
C VAL A 823 -22.61 -6.13 -7.63
N LYS A 824 -22.99 -4.85 -7.58
CA LYS A 824 -23.69 -4.23 -6.45
C LYS A 824 -25.15 -4.09 -6.82
N ILE A 825 -26.05 -4.46 -5.92
CA ILE A 825 -27.49 -4.33 -6.13
C ILE A 825 -28.03 -3.38 -5.09
N ARG A 826 -28.71 -2.33 -5.55
CA ARG A 826 -29.38 -1.36 -4.70
C ARG A 826 -30.88 -1.58 -4.81
N VAL A 827 -31.53 -1.75 -3.67
CA VAL A 827 -32.99 -1.90 -3.60
C VAL A 827 -33.56 -0.95 -2.55
N ARG A 828 -34.72 -0.38 -2.84
CA ARG A 828 -35.49 0.43 -1.88
C ARG A 828 -36.97 0.11 -1.98
N MET A 829 -37.61 -0.10 -0.84
CA MET A 829 -39.06 -0.22 -0.76
C MET A 829 -39.70 1.17 -0.92
N THR A 830 -40.52 1.35 -1.95
CA THR A 830 -41.11 2.65 -2.32
C THR A 830 -42.55 2.82 -1.87
N ASP A 831 -43.27 1.72 -1.68
CA ASP A 831 -44.65 1.72 -1.22
C ASP A 831 -45.00 0.40 -0.50
N VAL A 832 -45.91 0.48 0.46
CA VAL A 832 -46.45 -0.67 1.20
C VAL A 832 -47.96 -0.50 1.33
N SER A 833 -48.70 -1.50 0.88
CA SER A 833 -50.16 -1.59 0.97
C SER A 833 -50.56 -2.84 1.72
N MET A 834 -51.48 -2.72 2.67
CA MET A 834 -52.01 -3.84 3.46
C MET A 834 -53.53 -3.83 3.40
N ALA A 835 -54.14 -4.86 2.80
CA ALA A 835 -55.59 -5.00 2.69
C ALA A 835 -56.01 -6.46 2.55
N GLY A 836 -57.06 -6.87 3.28
CA GLY A 836 -57.69 -8.19 3.11
C GLY A 836 -56.77 -9.40 3.34
N GLY A 837 -55.83 -9.32 4.29
CA GLY A 837 -54.85 -10.38 4.55
C GLY A 837 -53.72 -10.47 3.53
N MET A 838 -53.57 -9.46 2.66
CA MET A 838 -52.49 -9.36 1.68
C MET A 838 -51.61 -8.12 1.97
N ILE A 839 -50.32 -8.26 1.70
CA ILE A 839 -49.34 -7.15 1.75
C ILE A 839 -48.75 -7.00 0.36
N ILE A 840 -48.82 -5.82 -0.24
CA ILE A 840 -48.15 -5.51 -1.51
C ILE A 840 -47.05 -4.50 -1.24
N GLN A 841 -45.86 -4.78 -1.75
CA GLN A 841 -44.68 -3.94 -1.60
C GLN A 841 -44.11 -3.60 -2.98
N ASN A 842 -43.89 -2.32 -3.23
CA ASN A 842 -43.23 -1.83 -4.44
C ASN A 842 -41.76 -1.54 -4.16
N PHE A 843 -40.90 -1.78 -5.14
CA PHE A 843 -39.46 -1.62 -5.02
C PHE A 843 -38.87 -0.90 -6.23
N ASP A 844 -37.90 -0.03 -5.97
CA ASP A 844 -36.90 0.37 -6.96
C ASP A 844 -35.73 -0.61 -6.90
N MET A 845 -35.19 -0.99 -8.05
CA MET A 845 -33.99 -1.83 -8.16
C MET A 845 -32.98 -1.24 -9.15
N ASP A 846 -31.70 -1.32 -8.78
CA ASP A 846 -30.58 -0.84 -9.58
C ASP A 846 -29.38 -1.78 -9.36
N VAL A 847 -29.09 -2.61 -10.37
CA VAL A 847 -27.89 -3.45 -10.42
C VAL A 847 -26.79 -2.62 -11.07
N GLN A 848 -25.64 -2.58 -10.41
CA GLN A 848 -24.47 -1.79 -10.78
C GLN A 848 -23.24 -2.68 -10.93
N ASN A 849 -22.38 -2.36 -11.90
CA ASN A 849 -21.07 -2.95 -12.06
C ASN A 849 -20.05 -1.83 -12.28
N LYS A 850 -18.97 -1.83 -11.50
CA LYS A 850 -17.94 -0.78 -11.49
C LYS A 850 -18.51 0.66 -11.39
N GLY A 851 -19.48 0.85 -10.49
CA GLY A 851 -20.15 2.14 -10.24
C GLY A 851 -21.17 2.58 -11.30
N GLU A 852 -21.34 1.83 -12.39
CA GLU A 852 -22.30 2.12 -13.46
C GLU A 852 -23.54 1.23 -13.36
N SER A 853 -24.73 1.80 -13.53
CA SER A 853 -25.99 1.03 -13.62
C SER A 853 -26.00 0.14 -14.86
N ILE A 854 -26.25 -1.15 -14.68
CA ILE A 854 -26.35 -2.15 -15.76
C ILE A 854 -27.78 -2.66 -15.96
N TYR A 855 -28.62 -2.68 -14.93
CA TYR A 855 -30.03 -3.10 -15.01
C TYR A 855 -30.83 -2.35 -13.96
N THR A 856 -31.82 -1.58 -14.39
CA THR A 856 -32.59 -0.71 -13.49
C THR A 856 -34.07 -0.80 -13.80
N GLY A 857 -34.90 -0.68 -12.77
CA GLY A 857 -36.34 -0.75 -12.93
C GLY A 857 -37.10 -0.70 -11.62
N THR A 858 -38.37 -1.05 -11.73
CA THR A 858 -39.29 -1.18 -10.60
C THR A 858 -39.92 -2.56 -10.61
N THR A 859 -40.26 -3.06 -9.44
CA THR A 859 -40.95 -4.35 -9.28
C THR A 859 -41.87 -4.31 -8.09
N ASN A 860 -42.81 -5.25 -8.03
CA ASN A 860 -43.71 -5.38 -6.90
C ASN A 860 -43.90 -6.84 -6.49
N PHE A 861 -44.01 -7.04 -5.18
CA PHE A 861 -44.20 -8.34 -4.56
C PHE A 861 -45.43 -8.33 -3.66
N GLY A 862 -46.12 -9.45 -3.63
CA GLY A 862 -47.25 -9.69 -2.74
C GLY A 862 -46.96 -10.80 -1.74
N PHE A 863 -47.43 -10.59 -0.51
CA PHE A 863 -47.57 -11.62 0.51
C PHE A 863 -49.02 -12.06 0.58
N PHE A 864 -49.26 -13.35 0.43
CA PHE A 864 -50.60 -13.94 0.36
C PHE A 864 -50.75 -15.08 1.34
N THR A 865 -51.93 -15.23 1.94
CA THR A 865 -52.32 -16.48 2.59
C THR A 865 -52.57 -17.57 1.54
N ALA A 866 -52.51 -18.84 1.94
CA ALA A 866 -52.81 -19.96 1.04
C ALA A 866 -54.23 -19.86 0.43
N GLU A 867 -55.22 -19.38 1.20
CA GLU A 867 -56.58 -19.17 0.72
C GLU A 867 -56.62 -18.11 -0.39
N ALA A 868 -55.94 -16.98 -0.22
CA ALA A 868 -55.87 -15.92 -1.22
C ALA A 868 -55.21 -16.39 -2.52
N LEU A 869 -54.17 -17.23 -2.43
CA LEU A 869 -53.52 -17.84 -3.61
C LEU A 869 -54.43 -18.84 -4.33
N SER A 870 -55.26 -19.60 -3.61
CA SER A 870 -56.15 -20.61 -4.23
C SER A 870 -57.23 -20.02 -5.13
N LYS A 871 -57.52 -18.72 -5.00
CA LYS A 871 -58.59 -18.00 -5.72
C LYS A 871 -58.07 -17.25 -6.96
N GLN A 872 -56.88 -17.58 -7.46
CA GLN A 872 -56.28 -16.93 -8.62
C GLN A 872 -57.09 -17.21 -9.90
N VAL A 873 -57.44 -16.14 -10.61
CA VAL A 873 -58.22 -16.18 -11.87
C VAL A 873 -57.36 -16.06 -13.13
N GLY A 874 -56.05 -15.84 -13.00
CA GLY A 874 -55.15 -15.57 -14.13
C GLY A 874 -55.14 -14.10 -14.57
N ILE A 875 -54.48 -13.85 -15.70
CA ILE A 875 -54.48 -12.55 -16.40
C ILE A 875 -55.89 -12.27 -16.95
N ARG A 876 -56.37 -11.03 -16.81
CA ARG A 876 -57.70 -10.61 -17.33
C ARG A 876 -57.64 -10.44 -18.84
N ASP A 877 -58.69 -10.87 -19.55
CA ASP A 877 -58.84 -10.80 -21.00
C ASP A 877 -57.69 -11.45 -21.82
N PRO A 878 -57.34 -12.73 -21.57
CA PRO A 878 -56.22 -13.38 -22.25
C PRO A 878 -56.51 -13.75 -23.72
N GLU A 879 -57.76 -13.59 -24.20
CA GLU A 879 -58.21 -14.00 -25.54
C GLU A 879 -57.40 -13.37 -26.68
N ALA A 880 -56.88 -12.16 -26.48
CA ALA A 880 -56.01 -11.49 -27.46
C ALA A 880 -54.73 -12.29 -27.75
N PHE A 881 -54.13 -12.93 -26.73
CA PHE A 881 -52.90 -13.71 -26.87
C PHE A 881 -53.17 -15.15 -27.32
N LEU A 882 -54.28 -15.74 -26.85
CA LEU A 882 -54.56 -17.18 -27.01
C LEU A 882 -55.09 -17.61 -28.38
N THR A 883 -55.40 -16.69 -29.29
CA THR A 883 -56.08 -17.02 -30.54
C THR A 883 -55.11 -17.58 -31.59
N LEU A 884 -54.96 -18.90 -31.64
CA LEU A 884 -54.36 -19.61 -32.78
C LEU A 884 -55.36 -19.66 -33.95
N GLU A 885 -54.98 -19.20 -35.14
CA GLU A 885 -55.85 -19.30 -36.31
C GLU A 885 -56.19 -20.77 -36.65
N LYS A 886 -57.47 -21.09 -36.87
CA LYS A 886 -57.97 -22.46 -37.13
C LYS A 886 -57.48 -23.12 -38.43
N LYS A 887 -56.58 -22.49 -39.20
CA LYS A 887 -56.09 -22.96 -40.50
C LYS A 887 -54.61 -23.37 -40.52
N SER A 888 -53.94 -23.32 -39.37
CA SER A 888 -52.49 -23.43 -39.30
C SER A 888 -52.01 -24.88 -39.15
N ARG A 889 -50.87 -25.22 -39.77
CA ARG A 889 -50.25 -26.55 -39.62
C ARG A 889 -49.54 -26.61 -38.26
N PRO A 890 -49.79 -27.62 -37.42
CA PRO A 890 -49.01 -27.83 -36.20
C PRO A 890 -47.54 -28.11 -36.57
N SER A 891 -46.63 -27.54 -35.80
CA SER A 891 -45.23 -27.96 -35.77
C SER A 891 -45.08 -28.98 -34.64
N ASP A 892 -44.29 -30.02 -34.79
CA ASP A 892 -44.00 -30.95 -33.69
C ASP A 892 -42.49 -31.17 -33.63
N ILE A 893 -41.79 -30.10 -33.25
CA ILE A 893 -40.32 -30.13 -33.12
C ILE A 893 -39.99 -30.38 -31.66
N VAL A 894 -39.60 -31.61 -31.34
CA VAL A 894 -39.10 -31.98 -30.01
C VAL A 894 -37.64 -31.54 -29.87
N LEU A 895 -37.30 -30.87 -28.78
CA LEU A 895 -35.94 -30.45 -28.48
C LEU A 895 -35.23 -31.53 -27.67
N GLU A 896 -34.11 -32.07 -28.17
CA GLU A 896 -33.36 -33.12 -27.48
C GLU A 896 -32.68 -32.61 -26.20
N ASP A 897 -32.70 -33.39 -25.12
CA ASP A 897 -32.01 -33.03 -23.88
C ASP A 897 -30.49 -33.13 -24.09
N HIS A 898 -29.78 -32.03 -23.85
CA HIS A 898 -28.33 -31.95 -23.92
C HIS A 898 -27.76 -31.40 -22.61
N ALA A 899 -26.54 -31.83 -22.28
CA ALA A 899 -25.82 -31.37 -21.09
C ALA A 899 -25.50 -29.86 -21.16
N PRO A 900 -25.42 -29.14 -20.03
CA PRO A 900 -25.66 -29.63 -18.66
C PRO A 900 -27.11 -30.06 -18.44
N LEU A 901 -27.32 -31.24 -17.85
CA LEU A 901 -28.67 -31.75 -17.53
C LEU A 901 -29.23 -31.14 -16.24
N THR A 902 -28.34 -30.82 -15.31
CA THR A 902 -28.62 -30.16 -14.03
C THR A 902 -27.55 -29.11 -13.78
N PRO A 903 -27.75 -28.16 -12.86
CA PRO A 903 -26.71 -27.20 -12.46
C PRO A 903 -25.40 -27.83 -11.99
N GLU A 904 -25.44 -29.06 -11.48
CA GLU A 904 -24.27 -29.81 -11.00
C GLU A 904 -23.54 -30.58 -12.13
N ASP A 905 -24.14 -30.69 -13.32
CA ASP A 905 -23.55 -31.38 -14.46
C ASP A 905 -22.45 -30.53 -15.12
N GLN A 906 -21.21 -31.03 -15.07
CA GLN A 906 -20.04 -30.35 -15.64
C GLN A 906 -19.87 -30.60 -17.15
N ASN A 907 -20.67 -31.49 -17.74
CA ASN A 907 -20.58 -31.78 -19.17
C ASN A 907 -21.19 -30.66 -20.00
N ILE A 908 -20.59 -30.36 -21.15
CA ILE A 908 -21.09 -29.38 -22.11
C ILE A 908 -21.54 -30.12 -23.36
N GLY A 909 -22.84 -30.07 -23.64
CA GLY A 909 -23.44 -30.64 -24.84
C GLY A 909 -23.13 -29.85 -26.12
N PRO A 910 -23.61 -30.32 -27.28
CA PRO A 910 -23.48 -29.58 -28.53
C PRO A 910 -24.29 -28.26 -28.49
N ASN A 911 -23.75 -27.19 -29.05
CA ASN A 911 -24.46 -25.93 -29.20
C ASN A 911 -25.49 -26.03 -30.34
N THR A 912 -26.72 -26.38 -30.02
CA THR A 912 -27.85 -26.44 -30.97
C THR A 912 -28.50 -25.08 -31.20
N GLY A 913 -27.99 -24.03 -30.56
CA GLY A 913 -28.61 -22.72 -30.52
C GLY A 913 -29.72 -22.61 -29.49
N MET A 914 -30.00 -23.66 -28.71
CA MET A 914 -30.86 -23.62 -27.52
C MET A 914 -30.03 -23.94 -26.27
N PRO A 915 -30.45 -23.49 -25.07
CA PRO A 915 -29.76 -23.85 -23.83
C PRO A 915 -29.76 -25.36 -23.53
N GLY A 916 -28.77 -25.82 -22.76
CA GLY A 916 -28.76 -27.16 -22.16
C GLY A 916 -29.93 -27.37 -21.19
N LYS A 917 -30.27 -28.63 -20.90
CA LYS A 917 -31.50 -28.99 -20.17
C LYS A 917 -31.58 -28.36 -18.77
N ALA A 918 -30.45 -28.11 -18.11
CA ALA A 918 -30.40 -27.41 -16.82
C ALA A 918 -31.06 -26.01 -16.85
N LEU A 919 -31.03 -25.32 -18.01
CA LEU A 919 -31.58 -23.96 -18.19
C LEU A 919 -32.79 -23.92 -19.14
N ARG A 920 -32.99 -24.97 -19.94
CA ARG A 920 -34.04 -24.99 -20.97
C ARG A 920 -35.43 -25.18 -20.37
N MET A 921 -36.34 -24.28 -20.70
CA MET A 921 -37.71 -24.23 -20.17
C MET A 921 -38.79 -24.50 -21.25
N ILE A 922 -38.40 -25.06 -22.39
CA ILE A 922 -39.28 -25.50 -23.49
C ILE A 922 -38.82 -26.90 -23.92
N ASP A 923 -39.75 -27.86 -24.02
CA ASP A 923 -39.46 -29.24 -24.46
C ASP A 923 -39.79 -29.44 -25.95
N ASN A 924 -40.83 -28.77 -26.46
CA ASN A 924 -41.23 -28.86 -27.87
C ASN A 924 -41.73 -27.52 -28.42
N ILE A 925 -41.64 -27.35 -29.74
CA ILE A 925 -42.24 -26.23 -30.49
C ILE A 925 -43.47 -26.76 -31.22
N THR A 926 -44.65 -26.40 -30.71
CA THR A 926 -45.95 -26.86 -31.21
C THR A 926 -46.49 -25.97 -32.33
N PHE A 927 -45.98 -24.75 -32.45
CA PHE A 927 -46.39 -23.82 -33.50
C PHE A 927 -45.24 -22.90 -33.91
N LEU A 928 -45.04 -22.73 -35.21
CA LEU A 928 -44.09 -21.77 -35.76
C LEU A 928 -44.59 -21.26 -37.11
N ASP A 929 -44.92 -19.97 -37.19
CA ASP A 929 -45.26 -19.29 -38.42
C ASP A 929 -44.62 -17.90 -38.46
N PHE A 930 -43.88 -17.59 -39.53
CA PHE A 930 -43.12 -16.34 -39.65
C PHE A 930 -43.97 -15.12 -40.06
N LYS A 931 -45.28 -15.28 -40.26
CA LYS A 931 -46.23 -14.25 -40.69
C LYS A 931 -47.49 -14.15 -39.83
N ALA A 932 -47.74 -15.12 -38.95
CA ALA A 932 -48.85 -15.08 -38.01
C ALA A 932 -48.59 -14.14 -36.81
N GLY A 933 -49.49 -14.12 -35.84
CA GLY A 933 -49.37 -13.35 -34.61
C GLY A 933 -49.96 -11.94 -34.68
N LEU A 934 -49.99 -11.26 -33.53
CA LEU A 934 -50.69 -9.98 -33.33
C LEU A 934 -50.22 -8.85 -34.26
N HIS A 935 -48.97 -8.92 -34.72
CA HIS A 935 -48.35 -7.89 -35.55
C HIS A 935 -48.06 -8.35 -37.00
N GLY A 936 -48.39 -9.60 -37.34
CA GLY A 936 -48.10 -10.18 -38.65
C GLY A 936 -46.60 -10.39 -38.94
N GLN A 937 -45.73 -10.36 -37.92
CA GLN A 937 -44.27 -10.55 -38.07
C GLN A 937 -43.78 -11.92 -37.60
N GLY A 938 -44.68 -12.73 -37.03
CA GLY A 938 -44.43 -14.10 -36.62
C GLY A 938 -45.11 -14.47 -35.30
N LEU A 939 -45.43 -15.75 -35.15
CA LEU A 939 -45.91 -16.36 -33.92
C LEU A 939 -45.21 -17.70 -33.72
N ILE A 940 -44.71 -17.91 -32.52
CA ILE A 940 -44.14 -19.18 -32.07
C ILE A 940 -44.79 -19.60 -30.75
N GLN A 941 -45.07 -20.90 -30.62
CA GLN A 941 -45.53 -21.52 -29.39
C GLN A 941 -44.66 -22.72 -29.07
N GLY A 942 -44.32 -22.86 -27.79
CA GLY A 942 -43.73 -24.09 -27.27
C GLY A 942 -44.43 -24.55 -26.01
N GLU A 943 -44.25 -25.83 -25.68
CA GLU A 943 -44.76 -26.42 -24.46
C GLU A 943 -43.64 -27.02 -23.63
N LYS A 944 -43.91 -27.15 -22.33
CA LYS A 944 -43.05 -27.83 -21.37
C LYS A 944 -43.91 -28.68 -20.45
N GLN A 945 -43.55 -29.95 -20.34
CA GLN A 945 -44.13 -30.82 -19.32
C GLN A 945 -43.54 -30.44 -17.97
N VAL A 946 -44.40 -30.30 -16.96
CA VAL A 946 -43.98 -30.02 -15.60
C VAL A 946 -43.44 -31.31 -15.01
N ASP A 947 -42.15 -31.34 -14.71
CA ASP A 947 -41.53 -32.42 -13.96
C ASP A 947 -41.39 -31.99 -12.48
N PRO A 948 -42.08 -32.65 -11.55
CA PRO A 948 -42.03 -32.32 -10.13
C PRO A 948 -40.64 -32.41 -9.49
N ASP A 949 -39.69 -33.09 -10.12
CA ASP A 949 -38.35 -33.36 -9.59
C ASP A 949 -37.28 -32.43 -10.20
N GLU A 950 -37.68 -31.42 -10.98
CA GLU A 950 -36.75 -30.42 -11.50
C GLU A 950 -36.06 -29.63 -10.38
N TRP A 951 -34.76 -29.41 -10.56
CA TRP A 951 -33.88 -28.81 -9.55
C TRP A 951 -34.42 -27.49 -8.99
N PHE A 952 -35.10 -26.68 -9.83
CA PHE A 952 -35.60 -25.39 -9.41
C PHE A 952 -36.76 -25.48 -8.41
N PHE A 953 -37.55 -26.55 -8.38
CA PHE A 953 -38.56 -26.73 -7.32
C PHE A 953 -37.93 -27.01 -5.95
N HIS A 954 -36.71 -27.54 -5.94
CA HIS A 954 -35.94 -27.78 -4.72
C HIS A 954 -35.11 -26.57 -4.31
N ALA A 955 -34.64 -25.76 -5.28
CA ALA A 955 -33.81 -24.59 -5.03
C ALA A 955 -34.65 -23.33 -4.74
N HIS A 956 -35.78 -23.15 -5.44
CA HIS A 956 -36.64 -21.99 -5.33
C HIS A 956 -37.67 -22.19 -4.21
N PHE A 957 -37.51 -21.42 -3.14
CA PHE A 957 -38.32 -21.48 -1.92
C PHE A 957 -38.56 -22.92 -1.44
N TYR A 958 -37.55 -23.58 -0.87
CA TYR A 958 -37.60 -25.03 -0.58
C TYR A 958 -38.79 -25.50 0.31
N GLN A 959 -39.39 -24.61 1.12
CA GLN A 959 -40.58 -24.89 1.93
C GLN A 959 -41.91 -24.55 1.22
N ASP A 960 -41.84 -23.90 0.07
CA ASP A 960 -42.95 -23.46 -0.79
C ASP A 960 -42.62 -23.73 -2.28
N PRO A 961 -42.51 -25.01 -2.71
CA PRO A 961 -41.99 -25.36 -4.03
C PRO A 961 -42.83 -24.79 -5.16
N VAL A 962 -42.24 -23.85 -5.91
CA VAL A 962 -42.86 -23.14 -7.03
C VAL A 962 -41.79 -22.83 -8.07
N CYS A 963 -42.13 -22.82 -9.35
CA CYS A 963 -41.17 -22.42 -10.39
C CYS A 963 -40.84 -20.92 -10.23
N PRO A 964 -39.55 -20.52 -10.32
CA PRO A 964 -39.17 -19.12 -10.43
C PRO A 964 -39.89 -18.41 -11.59
N GLY A 965 -40.46 -17.24 -11.32
CA GLY A 965 -41.06 -16.40 -12.36
C GLY A 965 -40.07 -16.02 -13.47
N SER A 966 -38.81 -15.84 -13.08
CA SER A 966 -37.67 -15.58 -13.96
C SER A 966 -37.44 -16.68 -15.00
N LEU A 967 -37.57 -17.96 -14.63
CA LEU A 967 -37.48 -19.08 -15.57
C LEU A 967 -38.65 -19.14 -16.55
N GLY A 968 -39.86 -18.73 -16.14
CA GLY A 968 -40.99 -18.63 -17.06
C GLY A 968 -40.92 -17.43 -18.01
N ILE A 969 -40.15 -16.38 -17.70
CA ILE A 969 -39.79 -15.36 -18.71
C ILE A 969 -38.71 -15.90 -19.65
N GLU A 970 -37.73 -16.64 -19.11
CA GLU A 970 -36.67 -17.25 -19.90
C GLU A 970 -37.21 -18.23 -20.95
N SER A 971 -38.26 -19.00 -20.64
CA SER A 971 -38.92 -19.88 -21.63
C SER A 971 -39.42 -19.11 -22.85
N PHE A 972 -39.94 -17.91 -22.66
CA PHE A 972 -40.41 -17.04 -23.74
C PHE A 972 -39.25 -16.45 -24.54
N LEU A 973 -38.16 -16.04 -23.89
CA LEU A 973 -36.94 -15.58 -24.57
C LEU A 973 -36.31 -16.71 -25.41
N GLN A 974 -36.36 -17.95 -24.91
CA GLN A 974 -35.93 -19.14 -25.64
C GLN A 974 -36.77 -19.36 -26.91
N LEU A 975 -38.07 -19.04 -26.91
CA LEU A 975 -38.89 -19.07 -28.12
C LEU A 975 -38.46 -18.00 -29.14
N ILE A 976 -38.18 -16.77 -28.69
CA ILE A 976 -37.68 -15.70 -29.59
C ILE A 976 -36.34 -16.12 -30.20
N ARG A 977 -35.44 -16.69 -29.39
CA ARG A 977 -34.15 -17.26 -29.83
C ARG A 977 -34.35 -18.32 -30.92
N PHE A 978 -35.20 -19.31 -30.67
CA PHE A 978 -35.49 -20.37 -31.65
C PHE A 978 -36.11 -19.82 -32.94
N PHE A 979 -37.06 -18.88 -32.81
CA PHE A 979 -37.70 -18.24 -33.95
C PHE A 979 -36.67 -17.58 -34.87
N MET A 980 -35.72 -16.82 -34.33
CA MET A 980 -34.69 -16.15 -35.12
C MET A 980 -33.74 -17.14 -35.80
N ILE A 981 -33.29 -18.18 -35.09
CA ILE A 981 -32.44 -19.24 -35.66
C ILE A 981 -33.11 -19.87 -36.87
N LYS A 982 -34.41 -20.19 -36.77
CA LYS A 982 -35.16 -20.80 -37.88
C LYS A 982 -35.52 -19.82 -38.99
N LYS A 983 -35.79 -18.55 -38.67
CA LYS A 983 -36.17 -17.53 -39.67
C LYS A 983 -35.01 -17.17 -40.60
N PHE A 984 -33.80 -17.11 -40.07
CA PHE A 984 -32.60 -16.69 -40.80
C PHE A 984 -31.62 -17.83 -41.13
N ASP A 985 -31.95 -19.08 -40.79
CA ASP A 985 -31.10 -20.27 -41.00
C ASP A 985 -29.69 -20.09 -40.40
N LEU A 986 -29.65 -19.65 -39.14
CA LEU A 986 -28.40 -19.27 -38.46
C LEU A 986 -27.64 -20.50 -37.97
N ASP A 987 -26.32 -20.47 -38.12
CA ASP A 987 -25.39 -21.38 -37.45
C ASP A 987 -25.18 -20.96 -35.98
N PRO A 988 -25.66 -21.74 -34.99
CA PRO A 988 -25.54 -21.39 -33.58
C PRO A 988 -24.12 -21.13 -33.07
N GLU A 989 -23.10 -21.70 -33.72
CA GLU A 989 -21.71 -21.49 -33.32
C GLU A 989 -21.18 -20.10 -33.68
N GLN A 990 -21.89 -19.35 -34.52
CA GLN A 990 -21.48 -18.04 -35.01
C GLN A 990 -22.13 -16.88 -34.25
N PHE A 991 -23.06 -17.16 -33.32
CA PHE A 991 -23.80 -16.11 -32.61
C PHE A 991 -23.82 -16.33 -31.09
N ALA A 992 -23.83 -15.23 -30.34
CA ALA A 992 -24.02 -15.23 -28.89
C ALA A 992 -25.41 -14.68 -28.52
N PRO A 993 -26.17 -15.36 -27.64
CA PRO A 993 -27.41 -14.84 -27.10
C PRO A 993 -27.17 -13.65 -26.15
N ALA A 994 -27.99 -12.61 -26.28
CA ALA A 994 -27.99 -11.44 -25.41
C ALA A 994 -29.39 -10.78 -25.37
N ILE A 995 -29.65 -10.02 -24.31
CA ILE A 995 -30.80 -9.10 -24.28
C ILE A 995 -30.35 -7.77 -24.89
N VAL A 996 -31.22 -7.15 -25.68
CA VAL A 996 -30.90 -5.88 -26.33
C VAL A 996 -30.76 -4.78 -25.29
N GLU A 997 -29.61 -4.13 -25.32
CA GLU A 997 -29.30 -3.01 -24.44
C GLU A 997 -30.17 -1.81 -24.75
N ASN A 998 -30.45 -1.05 -23.71
CA ASN A 998 -31.31 0.10 -23.69
C ASN A 998 -32.77 -0.15 -24.13
N HIS A 999 -33.22 -1.40 -24.10
CA HIS A 999 -34.61 -1.77 -24.32
C HIS A 999 -35.35 -1.93 -22.99
N GLU A 1000 -36.53 -1.33 -22.90
CA GLU A 1000 -37.39 -1.43 -21.72
C GLU A 1000 -38.41 -2.56 -21.91
N HIS A 1001 -38.60 -3.39 -20.89
CA HIS A 1001 -39.53 -4.53 -20.90
C HIS A 1001 -40.36 -4.56 -19.62
N GLU A 1002 -41.52 -5.21 -19.72
CA GLU A 1002 -42.49 -5.32 -18.63
C GLU A 1002 -42.98 -6.77 -18.51
N TRP A 1003 -43.17 -7.23 -17.29
CA TRP A 1003 -43.76 -8.53 -17.00
C TRP A 1003 -44.82 -8.41 -15.91
N THR A 1004 -45.85 -9.25 -16.00
CA THR A 1004 -46.92 -9.36 -15.00
C THR A 1004 -47.17 -10.82 -14.67
N TYR A 1005 -47.33 -11.10 -13.38
CA TYR A 1005 -47.66 -12.43 -12.87
C TYR A 1005 -49.03 -12.42 -12.16
N ARG A 1006 -49.94 -13.32 -12.56
CA ARG A 1006 -51.27 -13.53 -11.97
C ARG A 1006 -51.57 -15.02 -11.76
N GLY A 1007 -50.53 -15.79 -11.44
CA GLY A 1007 -50.63 -17.21 -11.10
C GLY A 1007 -49.28 -17.80 -10.73
N GLN A 1008 -49.22 -19.11 -10.59
CA GLN A 1008 -48.00 -19.83 -10.23
C GLN A 1008 -47.92 -21.19 -10.93
N ILE A 1009 -46.70 -21.65 -11.17
CA ILE A 1009 -46.42 -22.99 -11.66
C ILE A 1009 -45.94 -23.81 -10.46
N ILE A 1010 -46.72 -24.80 -10.07
CA ILE A 1010 -46.48 -25.68 -8.93
C ILE A 1010 -46.30 -27.13 -9.40
N ARG A 1011 -45.77 -27.97 -8.52
CA ARG A 1011 -45.43 -29.38 -8.82
C ARG A 1011 -46.61 -30.24 -9.31
N SER A 1012 -47.85 -29.85 -9.00
CA SER A 1012 -49.06 -30.59 -9.42
C SER A 1012 -49.61 -30.17 -10.79
N ASN A 1013 -49.05 -29.12 -11.39
CA ASN A 1013 -49.44 -28.75 -12.75
C ASN A 1013 -48.93 -29.79 -13.75
N ALA A 1014 -49.57 -29.87 -14.92
CA ALA A 1014 -49.21 -30.85 -15.94
C ALA A 1014 -48.44 -30.21 -17.10
N ASN A 1015 -48.99 -29.14 -17.69
CA ASN A 1015 -48.44 -28.56 -18.91
C ASN A 1015 -48.29 -27.04 -18.82
N ILE A 1016 -47.16 -26.55 -19.32
CA ILE A 1016 -46.89 -25.13 -19.53
C ILE A 1016 -46.94 -24.86 -21.04
N VAL A 1017 -47.70 -23.86 -21.45
CA VAL A 1017 -47.76 -23.39 -22.84
C VAL A 1017 -47.27 -21.96 -22.88
N VAL A 1018 -46.28 -21.68 -23.73
CA VAL A 1018 -45.67 -20.35 -23.88
C VAL A 1018 -45.85 -19.88 -25.31
N GLN A 1019 -46.26 -18.63 -25.50
CA GLN A 1019 -46.44 -18.02 -26.81
C GLN A 1019 -45.62 -16.74 -26.93
N ALA A 1020 -45.01 -16.52 -28.09
CA ALA A 1020 -44.35 -15.27 -28.45
C ALA A 1020 -44.90 -14.72 -29.78
N HIS A 1021 -45.47 -13.51 -29.72
CA HIS A 1021 -45.93 -12.75 -30.87
C HIS A 1021 -44.86 -11.74 -31.25
N ILE A 1022 -44.18 -11.99 -32.36
CA ILE A 1022 -43.09 -11.16 -32.84
C ILE A 1022 -43.68 -9.85 -33.36
N SER A 1023 -43.16 -8.72 -32.89
CA SER A 1023 -43.54 -7.37 -33.33
C SER A 1023 -42.52 -6.79 -34.31
N THR A 1024 -41.24 -7.09 -34.12
CA THR A 1024 -40.16 -6.75 -35.06
C THR A 1024 -39.12 -7.86 -35.07
N CYS A 1025 -38.46 -8.09 -36.22
CA CYS A 1025 -37.38 -9.07 -36.35
C CYS A 1025 -36.47 -8.64 -37.50
N THR A 1026 -35.23 -8.29 -37.19
CA THR A 1026 -34.26 -7.70 -38.13
C THR A 1026 -32.93 -8.42 -38.05
N MET A 1027 -32.19 -8.43 -39.16
CA MET A 1027 -30.83 -8.95 -39.24
C MET A 1027 -29.94 -7.94 -40.00
N ASP A 1028 -28.76 -7.69 -39.47
CA ASP A 1028 -27.73 -6.85 -40.05
C ASP A 1028 -26.33 -7.47 -39.85
N GLU A 1029 -25.26 -6.72 -40.13
CA GLU A 1029 -23.88 -7.19 -40.01
C GLU A 1029 -23.45 -7.51 -38.57
N THR A 1030 -24.17 -7.00 -37.56
CA THR A 1030 -23.88 -7.19 -36.14
C THR A 1030 -24.60 -8.40 -35.53
N GLY A 1031 -25.58 -8.96 -36.25
CA GLY A 1031 -26.37 -10.10 -35.80
C GLY A 1031 -27.85 -9.97 -36.17
N CYS A 1032 -28.71 -10.64 -35.42
CA CYS A 1032 -30.15 -10.46 -35.53
C CYS A 1032 -30.80 -10.17 -34.17
N GLN A 1033 -31.92 -9.47 -34.19
CA GLN A 1033 -32.69 -9.15 -33.01
C GLN A 1033 -34.19 -9.23 -33.30
N ALA A 1034 -34.97 -9.56 -32.28
CA ALA A 1034 -36.42 -9.59 -32.37
C ALA A 1034 -37.07 -9.07 -31.08
N THR A 1035 -38.10 -8.24 -31.28
CA THR A 1035 -38.98 -7.78 -30.21
C THR A 1035 -40.27 -8.58 -30.23
N ALA A 1036 -40.76 -8.98 -29.07
CA ALA A 1036 -41.99 -9.74 -28.94
C ALA A 1036 -42.77 -9.39 -27.66
N ASP A 1037 -44.08 -9.61 -27.74
CA ASP A 1037 -44.96 -9.77 -26.60
C ASP A 1037 -45.29 -11.25 -26.42
N GLY A 1038 -45.58 -11.69 -25.20
CA GLY A 1038 -45.79 -13.10 -24.91
C GLY A 1038 -46.72 -13.37 -23.76
N SER A 1039 -47.16 -14.62 -23.70
CA SER A 1039 -47.97 -15.14 -22.61
C SER A 1039 -47.48 -16.51 -22.17
N LEU A 1040 -47.70 -16.85 -20.91
CA LEU A 1040 -47.47 -18.18 -20.37
C LEU A 1040 -48.73 -18.67 -19.67
N CYS A 1041 -49.20 -19.84 -20.10
CA CYS A 1041 -50.34 -20.53 -19.52
C CYS A 1041 -49.91 -21.81 -18.83
N VAL A 1042 -50.56 -22.13 -17.73
CA VAL A 1042 -50.40 -23.42 -17.04
C VAL A 1042 -51.76 -24.08 -16.95
N ASP A 1043 -51.87 -25.32 -17.43
CA ASP A 1043 -53.12 -26.10 -17.46
C ASP A 1043 -54.33 -25.31 -18.03
N GLY A 1044 -54.08 -24.46 -19.04
CA GLY A 1044 -55.09 -23.65 -19.72
C GLY A 1044 -55.41 -22.28 -19.08
N ILE A 1045 -54.79 -21.94 -17.95
CA ILE A 1045 -54.94 -20.63 -17.30
C ILE A 1045 -53.74 -19.75 -17.67
N CYS A 1046 -53.99 -18.59 -18.30
CA CYS A 1046 -52.94 -17.61 -18.59
C CYS A 1046 -52.50 -16.92 -17.30
N ILE A 1047 -51.24 -17.10 -16.92
CA ILE A 1047 -50.71 -16.61 -15.65
C ILE A 1047 -49.66 -15.53 -15.84
N TYR A 1048 -48.88 -15.55 -16.93
CA TYR A 1048 -47.87 -14.52 -17.19
C TYR A 1048 -48.21 -13.72 -18.44
N GLU A 1049 -47.92 -12.43 -18.39
CA GLU A 1049 -47.92 -11.52 -19.54
C GLU A 1049 -46.54 -10.86 -19.63
N MET A 1050 -45.90 -10.94 -20.80
CA MET A 1050 -44.59 -10.35 -21.09
C MET A 1050 -44.75 -9.35 -22.22
N LYS A 1051 -44.27 -8.13 -22.03
CA LYS A 1051 -44.41 -7.05 -23.00
C LYS A 1051 -43.07 -6.46 -23.36
N ASN A 1052 -42.89 -6.20 -24.66
CA ASN A 1052 -41.80 -5.43 -25.21
C ASN A 1052 -40.41 -6.00 -24.87
N PHE A 1053 -40.25 -7.32 -24.86
CA PHE A 1053 -38.93 -7.92 -24.70
C PHE A 1053 -38.20 -7.95 -26.03
N CYS A 1054 -36.92 -7.58 -26.03
CA CYS A 1054 -36.09 -7.60 -27.22
C CYS A 1054 -34.84 -8.46 -26.97
N PHE A 1055 -34.72 -9.52 -27.78
CA PHE A 1055 -33.65 -10.50 -27.68
C PHE A 1055 -32.77 -10.44 -28.93
N ALA A 1056 -31.46 -10.63 -28.78
CA ALA A 1056 -30.49 -10.61 -29.86
C ALA A 1056 -29.63 -11.88 -29.91
N LEU A 1057 -29.25 -12.24 -31.13
CA LEU A 1057 -28.16 -13.16 -31.44
C LEU A 1057 -27.06 -12.35 -32.12
N GLN A 1058 -26.03 -11.99 -31.35
CA GLN A 1058 -24.92 -11.13 -31.79
C GLN A 1058 -23.86 -11.96 -32.51
N ALA A 1059 -23.39 -11.50 -33.67
CA ALA A 1059 -22.37 -12.20 -34.45
C ALA A 1059 -21.03 -12.23 -33.70
N LEU A 1060 -20.39 -13.41 -33.63
CA LEU A 1060 -19.08 -13.57 -33.01
C LEU A 1060 -17.96 -13.11 -33.96
N PRO A 1061 -16.93 -12.37 -33.46
CA PRO A 1061 -15.81 -11.93 -34.29
C PRO A 1061 -14.99 -13.12 -34.81
N ILE A 1062 -14.50 -13.01 -36.07
CA ILE A 1062 -13.83 -14.07 -36.84
C ILE A 1062 -12.60 -14.68 -36.12
N GLU A 1063 -11.97 -13.96 -35.18
CA GLU A 1063 -10.82 -14.43 -34.39
C GLU A 1063 -11.16 -15.46 -33.30
N LYS A 1064 -12.42 -15.57 -32.85
CA LYS A 1064 -12.85 -16.60 -31.87
C LYS A 1064 -12.82 -18.04 -32.43
N LYS A 1065 -12.58 -18.22 -33.73
CA LYS A 1065 -12.49 -19.53 -34.43
C LYS A 1065 -11.41 -20.48 -33.88
N LEU A 1066 -10.36 -19.95 -33.24
CA LEU A 1066 -9.23 -20.77 -32.77
C LEU A 1066 -9.37 -21.29 -31.33
N THR A 1067 -10.19 -20.64 -30.49
CA THR A 1067 -10.26 -20.96 -29.05
C THR A 1067 -11.33 -22.03 -28.76
N ILE A 1068 -12.49 -21.98 -29.42
CA ILE A 1068 -13.57 -22.96 -29.23
C ILE A 1068 -13.16 -24.35 -29.77
N CYS A 1069 -12.48 -24.39 -30.93
CA CYS A 1069 -11.91 -25.61 -31.49
C CYS A 1069 -10.81 -26.26 -30.61
N ARG A 1070 -10.17 -25.50 -29.70
CA ARG A 1070 -9.12 -26.02 -28.81
C ARG A 1070 -9.69 -26.71 -27.57
N LEU A 1071 -10.80 -26.20 -27.01
CA LEU A 1071 -11.44 -26.79 -25.83
C LEU A 1071 -12.15 -28.12 -26.15
N GLN A 1072 -12.78 -28.25 -27.31
CA GLN A 1072 -13.42 -29.52 -27.71
C GLN A 1072 -12.42 -30.63 -28.05
N ARG A 1073 -11.21 -30.29 -28.53
CA ARG A 1073 -10.14 -31.29 -28.82
C ARG A 1073 -9.44 -31.84 -27.58
N ILE A 1074 -9.44 -31.11 -26.47
CA ILE A 1074 -8.82 -31.57 -25.22
C ILE A 1074 -9.71 -32.63 -24.52
N ASN A 1075 -11.04 -32.50 -24.59
CA ASN A 1075 -11.96 -33.49 -24.00
C ASN A 1075 -12.12 -34.78 -24.81
N THR A 1076 -11.86 -34.78 -26.12
CA THR A 1076 -11.89 -36.03 -26.93
C THR A 1076 -10.61 -36.85 -26.83
N GLN A 1077 -9.47 -36.26 -26.41
CA GLN A 1077 -8.21 -37.01 -26.24
C GLN A 1077 -8.06 -37.69 -24.89
N GLN A 1078 -8.81 -37.29 -23.85
CA GLN A 1078 -8.79 -37.99 -22.55
C GLN A 1078 -9.66 -39.26 -22.51
N ASN A 1079 -10.66 -39.40 -23.37
CA ASN A 1079 -11.51 -40.61 -23.43
C ASN A 1079 -10.99 -41.73 -24.35
N LEU A 1080 -9.91 -41.51 -25.11
CA LEU A 1080 -9.30 -42.53 -25.99
C LEU A 1080 -8.04 -43.19 -25.38
N ALA A 1081 -7.56 -42.74 -24.21
CA ALA A 1081 -6.37 -43.29 -23.55
C ALA A 1081 -6.68 -44.31 -22.42
N GLY A 1082 -7.96 -44.53 -22.07
CA GLY A 1082 -8.37 -45.41 -20.97
C GLY A 1082 -8.74 -46.86 -21.34
N GLY A 1083 -8.63 -47.26 -22.62
CA GLY A 1083 -9.18 -48.51 -23.13
C GLY A 1083 -8.16 -49.43 -23.82
N ALA A 1084 -6.98 -49.67 -23.25
CA ALA A 1084 -6.05 -50.67 -23.78
C ALA A 1084 -5.12 -51.25 -22.68
N CYS A 1085 -5.70 -51.93 -21.69
CA CYS A 1085 -4.97 -52.95 -20.92
C CYS A 1085 -5.94 -53.90 -20.22
N LYS A 1086 -6.46 -54.89 -20.96
CA LYS A 1086 -6.81 -56.25 -20.47
C LYS A 1086 -7.19 -57.12 -21.67
N SER A 1087 -6.41 -58.19 -21.83
CA SER A 1087 -6.47 -59.33 -22.78
C SER A 1087 -6.45 -59.01 -24.27
#